data_AF-A0A3P7DIF1-F1
#
_entry.id   AF-A0A3P7DIF1-F1
#
_cell.length_a   1.000
_cell.length_b   1.000
_cell.length_c   1.000
_cell.angle_alpha   90.00
_cell.angle_beta   90.00
_cell.angle_gamma   90.00
#
_symmetry.space_group_name_H-M   'P 1'
#
loop_
_entity.id
_entity.type
_entity.pdbx_description
1 polymer ?
#
loop_
_entity_poly.entity_id
_entity_poly.type
_entity_poly.pdbx_seq_one_letter_code
_entity_poly.pdbx_strand_id
1 'polypeptide(L)'
;MKPLRYLYSMQGGTRRTLSFVSNRILLGLFSCCLPGSCNSKAKLRTKMAEPVVIPARGKHTATIIFLHGLGDTGHGWSSVFADEIRHDHIKYICPHAQMKIFGSKNQTWEIINYVPTRAVTLNFGMQMPAWYDLYGLTPSAEEDEEGINESTMILHSIIDAEIDSGIPSERIMVGGFSMGGALALYAGLIYDKPLAGIIGLSSFLVQRTKLPGNHTANKDVQIFMGHGGQDFLVPLSFGEMTEAYIKAFNPNIRMKVYPRMAHSSCPEELVDTKEFIAQRLFHIEQGFYVPGVAPVEFRDGDPIEVKGIKITSTKTVVPYEYYSLPFCRPQGAIHYISENLGEVMRGDRIVNTPFAIFMKRDVKCNTTCSPRSPVSLNPEESENLANRIKEEYHVHLLVDNLPCITRYQVENSNEVIYENGYRLGWENNNRYYVNNHLDIILRYHQPRPDVYRVVGFEVQPQSIDSSRFKFTSVSPECTITDGENQEVGKGINNIMWTYSVTWEESDVPWASRWDAYLSMKDVQIHWFSIVNSIVVILCLFGFLSVIIVRTVRRDIAKYNKGEEMDDTLEESGWKLIHGDVFRPPPGSMLLVNFVGTGIQLVGMVAITVFFAMLGMLSPASRGSLMSAAIVLFCLMGLVAGYHAGRLYRTLKGTSPRKCAFRTAVLFPSIILGTGFLLNFFLIGKHSSGAIPFTTMIALLLLWFGVDLPLLFLGFHFGFRKQSYSHPVRTNQIPRQVPDQPWYLQTLPCMLLAGILPFGAAFIELFFIFSNYHWWWKSFVISGGSAVYVMGYATFYYFSKVSLNFCFFFFFTNLFLIIFYSMLYILIIVH
;
A
#
# COMPACT_ATOMS: atom_id res chain seq x y z
N MET A 1 -41.47 9.09 43.79
CA MET A 1 -42.77 8.37 43.89
C MET A 1 -43.37 8.23 42.50
N LYS A 2 -44.14 7.16 42.25
CA LYS A 2 -44.51 6.55 40.95
C LYS A 2 -45.09 7.53 39.87
N PRO A 3 -44.98 7.17 38.57
CA PRO A 3 -45.36 8.00 37.43
C PRO A 3 -46.83 7.80 37.02
N LEU A 4 -47.49 8.89 36.65
CA LEU A 4 -48.85 8.92 36.10
C LEU A 4 -48.82 8.74 34.58
N ARG A 5 -49.38 7.60 34.15
CA ARG A 5 -49.77 7.27 32.77
C ARG A 5 -50.72 8.34 32.22
N TYR A 6 -50.42 8.90 31.06
CA TYR A 6 -51.41 9.41 30.12
C TYR A 6 -51.17 8.73 28.78
N LEU A 7 -51.92 7.65 28.56
CA LEU A 7 -52.11 6.98 27.27
C LEU A 7 -53.54 7.32 26.85
N TYR A 8 -53.71 8.31 25.97
CA TYR A 8 -54.95 8.48 25.23
C TYR A 8 -54.76 7.96 23.81
N SER A 9 -55.49 6.88 23.56
CA SER A 9 -55.83 6.29 22.28
C SER A 9 -56.55 7.33 21.40
N MET A 10 -56.04 7.57 20.20
CA MET A 10 -56.88 7.95 19.06
C MET A 10 -56.72 6.91 17.95
N GLN A 11 -57.85 6.27 17.68
CA GLN A 11 -58.13 5.32 16.63
C GLN A 11 -58.18 6.00 15.24
N GLY A 12 -57.99 5.20 14.20
CA GLY A 12 -58.76 5.35 12.95
C GLY A 12 -58.04 6.06 11.81
N GLY A 13 -57.39 5.28 10.94
CA GLY A 13 -56.78 5.77 9.70
C GLY A 13 -56.47 4.65 8.72
N THR A 14 -57.55 4.10 8.17
CA THR A 14 -57.71 3.26 6.97
C THR A 14 -56.49 2.90 6.10
N ARG A 15 -56.38 1.57 5.89
CA ARG A 15 -55.67 0.84 4.84
C ARG A 15 -55.62 1.54 3.47
N ARG A 16 -54.42 1.70 2.90
CA ARG A 16 -54.17 1.48 1.46
C ARG A 16 -52.89 0.66 1.29
N THR A 17 -53.13 -0.62 1.05
CA THR A 17 -52.22 -1.62 0.49
C THR A 17 -51.70 -1.19 -0.87
N LEU A 18 -50.39 -1.01 -1.00
CA LEU A 18 -49.66 -1.09 -2.27
C LEU A 18 -48.58 -2.15 -2.07
N SER A 19 -48.97 -3.38 -2.43
CA SER A 19 -48.12 -4.55 -2.55
C SER A 19 -47.59 -4.56 -3.97
N PHE A 20 -46.30 -4.31 -4.19
CA PHE A 20 -45.58 -4.76 -5.39
C PHE A 20 -44.07 -4.77 -5.12
N VAL A 21 -43.42 -5.81 -5.65
CA VAL A 21 -41.97 -6.14 -5.63
C VAL A 21 -41.50 -6.94 -4.41
N SER A 22 -41.69 -8.24 -4.60
CA SER A 22 -41.16 -9.38 -3.86
C SER A 22 -39.75 -9.74 -4.36
N ASN A 23 -38.96 -10.34 -3.47
CA ASN A 23 -37.89 -11.32 -3.71
C ASN A 23 -36.61 -10.88 -4.44
N ARG A 24 -35.55 -10.66 -3.63
CA ARG A 24 -34.28 -11.40 -3.60
C ARG A 24 -33.26 -10.55 -2.80
N ILE A 25 -32.40 -11.18 -1.99
CA ILE A 25 -31.17 -10.64 -1.33
C ILE A 25 -31.09 -10.72 0.22
N LEU A 26 -32.10 -11.19 0.98
CA LEU A 26 -31.98 -11.19 2.47
C LEU A 26 -32.23 -12.52 3.23
N LEU A 27 -32.11 -13.68 2.57
CA LEU A 27 -32.12 -14.99 3.23
C LEU A 27 -30.72 -15.61 3.22
N GLY A 28 -29.90 -15.24 4.19
CA GLY A 28 -28.60 -15.87 4.44
C GLY A 28 -28.25 -16.10 5.91
N LEU A 29 -29.11 -15.71 6.87
CA LEU A 29 -28.72 -15.70 8.29
C LEU A 29 -29.73 -16.32 9.28
N PHE A 30 -30.74 -17.06 8.82
CA PHE A 30 -31.66 -17.77 9.72
C PHE A 30 -31.97 -19.18 9.21
N SER A 31 -31.02 -20.11 9.34
CA SER A 31 -31.30 -21.55 9.17
C SER A 31 -30.47 -22.47 10.08
N CYS A 32 -30.12 -22.00 11.28
CA CYS A 32 -29.48 -22.83 12.30
C CYS A 32 -30.21 -22.69 13.63
N CYS A 33 -31.47 -23.15 13.73
CA CYS A 33 -32.18 -23.42 14.99
C CYS A 33 -33.55 -24.05 14.70
N LEU A 34 -33.57 -25.29 14.19
CA LEU A 34 -34.77 -26.13 14.24
C LEU A 34 -34.42 -27.44 14.95
N PRO A 35 -34.88 -27.65 16.20
CA PRO A 35 -34.70 -28.90 16.91
C PRO A 35 -35.77 -29.89 16.45
N GLY A 36 -35.40 -30.84 15.61
CA GLY A 36 -36.32 -31.84 15.07
C GLY A 36 -35.64 -33.18 14.83
N SER A 37 -35.80 -34.09 15.79
CA SER A 37 -35.80 -35.55 15.64
C SER A 37 -34.75 -36.17 14.70
N CYS A 38 -33.54 -36.41 15.20
CA CYS A 38 -32.69 -37.46 14.63
C CYS A 38 -32.60 -38.60 15.65
N ASN A 39 -33.40 -39.63 15.39
CA ASN A 39 -33.45 -40.89 16.11
C ASN A 39 -32.05 -41.41 16.43
N SER A 40 -31.81 -41.63 17.72
CA SER A 40 -30.67 -42.34 18.29
C SER A 40 -30.69 -43.81 17.86
N LYS A 41 -30.32 -44.11 16.61
CA LYS A 41 -29.73 -45.41 16.32
C LYS A 41 -28.28 -45.33 16.77
N ALA A 42 -28.06 -45.69 18.04
CA ALA A 42 -26.78 -46.02 18.61
C ALA A 42 -26.17 -47.19 17.81
N LYS A 43 -25.69 -46.93 16.60
CA LYS A 43 -24.70 -47.79 15.97
C LYS A 43 -23.52 -47.74 16.91
N LEU A 44 -23.18 -48.91 17.44
CA LEU A 44 -21.96 -49.20 18.18
C LEU A 44 -20.78 -48.79 17.28
N ARG A 45 -20.49 -47.49 17.18
CA ARG A 45 -19.33 -46.96 16.47
C ARG A 45 -18.16 -47.36 17.34
N THR A 46 -17.50 -48.43 16.93
CA THR A 46 -16.16 -48.80 17.34
C THR A 46 -15.28 -47.56 17.19
N LYS A 47 -15.12 -46.83 18.30
CA LYS A 47 -14.46 -45.53 18.31
C LYS A 47 -12.97 -45.79 18.17
N MET A 48 -12.45 -45.52 16.98
CA MET A 48 -11.05 -45.32 16.71
C MET A 48 -10.49 -44.32 17.74
N ALA A 49 -9.29 -44.55 18.28
CA ALA A 49 -8.71 -43.66 19.29
C ALA A 49 -8.53 -42.26 18.68
N GLU A 50 -9.08 -41.24 19.33
CA GLU A 50 -9.02 -39.87 18.82
C GLU A 50 -7.56 -39.38 18.82
N PRO A 51 -7.06 -38.80 17.71
CA PRO A 51 -5.71 -38.29 17.63
C PRO A 51 -5.53 -37.08 18.53
N VAL A 52 -4.30 -36.81 18.98
CA VAL A 52 -3.98 -35.54 19.66
C VAL A 52 -3.93 -34.45 18.60
N VAL A 53 -4.84 -33.48 18.67
CA VAL A 53 -4.92 -32.37 17.70
C VAL A 53 -4.48 -31.07 18.37
N ILE A 54 -3.47 -30.44 17.78
CA ILE A 54 -3.00 -29.11 18.17
C ILE A 54 -3.55 -28.12 17.14
N PRO A 55 -4.59 -27.35 17.46
CA PRO A 55 -5.22 -26.44 16.51
C PRO A 55 -4.25 -25.33 16.09
N ALA A 56 -4.41 -24.76 14.89
CA ALA A 56 -3.67 -23.57 14.48
C ALA A 56 -3.96 -22.39 15.44
N ARG A 57 -2.94 -21.56 15.74
CA ARG A 57 -3.09 -20.33 16.56
C ARG A 57 -3.74 -19.21 15.75
N GLY A 58 -3.44 -19.17 14.46
CA GLY A 58 -4.03 -18.25 13.48
C GLY A 58 -4.97 -18.97 12.51
N LYS A 59 -5.08 -18.44 11.28
CA LYS A 59 -5.87 -19.08 10.23
C LYS A 59 -5.25 -20.43 9.85
N HIS A 60 -6.02 -21.51 10.02
CA HIS A 60 -5.61 -22.85 9.60
C HIS A 60 -5.50 -22.90 8.07
N THR A 61 -4.28 -23.07 7.56
CA THR A 61 -4.01 -23.09 6.11
C THR A 61 -3.15 -24.29 5.68
N ALA A 62 -2.60 -25.03 6.63
CA ALA A 62 -1.82 -26.23 6.39
C ALA A 62 -1.94 -27.21 7.57
N THR A 63 -1.71 -28.50 7.31
CA THR A 63 -1.77 -29.55 8.33
C THR A 63 -0.50 -30.41 8.31
N ILE A 64 -0.02 -30.80 9.49
CA ILE A 64 1.06 -31.78 9.65
C ILE A 64 0.53 -32.98 10.43
N ILE A 65 0.68 -34.18 9.88
CA ILE A 65 0.32 -35.44 10.54
C ILE A 65 1.62 -36.14 10.95
N PHE A 66 1.81 -36.40 12.25
CA PHE A 66 3.07 -36.96 12.77
C PHE A 66 2.86 -38.25 13.56
N LEU A 67 3.49 -39.33 13.09
CA LEU A 67 3.37 -40.68 13.64
C LEU A 67 4.45 -40.97 14.69
N HIS A 68 4.03 -41.43 15.87
CA HIS A 68 4.94 -41.76 16.97
C HIS A 68 5.71 -43.07 16.73
N GLY A 69 6.77 -43.30 17.50
CA GLY A 69 7.56 -44.53 17.47
C GLY A 69 6.91 -45.70 18.21
N LEU A 70 7.56 -46.86 18.17
CA LEU A 70 7.10 -48.07 18.87
C LEU A 70 6.99 -47.82 20.38
N GLY A 71 5.88 -48.23 20.99
CA GLY A 71 5.65 -48.12 22.44
C GLY A 71 5.13 -46.75 22.91
N ASP A 72 5.19 -45.73 22.06
CA ASP A 72 4.75 -44.37 22.37
C ASP A 72 3.27 -44.14 21.98
N THR A 73 2.76 -42.93 22.15
CA THR A 73 1.41 -42.50 21.77
C THR A 73 1.47 -41.15 21.06
N GLY A 74 0.34 -40.68 20.50
CA GLY A 74 0.25 -39.35 19.90
C GLY A 74 0.61 -38.20 20.85
N HIS A 75 0.61 -38.44 22.17
CA HIS A 75 1.02 -37.47 23.16
C HIS A 75 2.53 -37.19 23.16
N GLY A 76 3.38 -38.18 22.85
CA GLY A 76 4.84 -38.07 22.99
C GLY A 76 5.46 -36.92 22.19
N TRP A 77 4.94 -36.66 21.00
CA TRP A 77 5.39 -35.57 20.12
C TRP A 77 4.54 -34.30 20.21
N SER A 78 3.43 -34.35 20.94
CA SER A 78 2.48 -33.22 20.96
C SER A 78 3.07 -31.97 21.61
N SER A 79 3.87 -32.10 22.67
CA SER A 79 4.57 -30.98 23.30
C SER A 79 5.59 -30.33 22.36
N VAL A 80 6.35 -31.14 21.61
CA VAL A 80 7.34 -30.66 20.63
C VAL A 80 6.67 -29.78 19.57
N PHE A 81 5.50 -30.18 19.07
CA PHE A 81 4.75 -29.37 18.10
C PHE A 81 4.00 -28.18 18.72
N ALA A 82 3.63 -28.27 20.00
CA ALA A 82 2.96 -27.18 20.71
C ALA A 82 3.94 -26.03 21.04
N ASP A 83 5.18 -26.37 21.41
CA ASP A 83 6.11 -25.43 22.05
C ASP A 83 7.39 -25.15 21.24
N GLU A 84 8.00 -26.16 20.59
CA GLU A 84 9.32 -26.00 19.95
C GLU A 84 9.23 -25.69 18.45
N ILE A 85 8.65 -26.60 17.66
CA ILE A 85 8.54 -26.45 16.20
C ILE A 85 7.47 -25.41 15.83
N ARG A 86 6.43 -25.30 16.65
CA ARG A 86 5.18 -24.54 16.46
C ARG A 86 5.20 -23.42 15.41
N HIS A 87 4.31 -23.55 14.41
CA HIS A 87 3.94 -22.50 13.45
C HIS A 87 2.47 -22.10 13.62
N ASP A 88 2.14 -20.81 13.50
CA ASP A 88 0.83 -20.29 13.88
C ASP A 88 -0.31 -20.68 12.93
N HIS A 89 -0.04 -20.82 11.64
CA HIS A 89 -1.02 -21.14 10.59
C HIS A 89 -1.20 -22.65 10.35
N ILE A 90 -0.48 -23.48 11.09
CA ILE A 90 -0.43 -24.94 10.93
C ILE A 90 -1.21 -25.64 12.04
N LYS A 91 -2.03 -26.62 11.66
CA LYS A 91 -2.64 -27.61 12.57
C LYS A 91 -1.77 -28.85 12.62
N TYR A 92 -1.53 -29.41 13.81
CA TYR A 92 -0.78 -30.66 13.96
C TYR A 92 -1.71 -31.77 14.46
N ILE A 93 -1.59 -32.95 13.86
CA ILE A 93 -2.35 -34.15 14.21
C ILE A 93 -1.35 -35.25 14.56
N CYS A 94 -1.38 -35.71 15.80
CA CYS A 94 -0.55 -36.81 16.28
C CYS A 94 -1.47 -38.01 16.58
N PRO A 95 -1.70 -38.92 15.61
CA PRO A 95 -2.57 -40.07 15.80
C PRO A 95 -1.97 -41.13 16.72
N HIS A 96 -2.85 -41.97 17.25
CA HIS A 96 -2.51 -43.14 18.04
C HIS A 96 -2.45 -44.39 17.17
N ALA A 97 -1.40 -45.20 17.32
CA ALA A 97 -1.35 -46.53 16.72
C ALA A 97 -2.48 -47.42 17.26
N GLN A 98 -3.11 -48.19 16.38
CA GLN A 98 -4.22 -49.08 16.73
C GLN A 98 -4.37 -50.20 15.70
N MET A 99 -4.81 -51.37 16.17
CA MET A 99 -5.07 -52.55 15.35
C MET A 99 -6.58 -52.79 15.25
N LYS A 100 -7.10 -53.05 14.03
CA LYS A 100 -8.47 -53.51 13.83
C LYS A 100 -8.58 -54.97 14.24
N ILE A 101 -9.61 -55.28 15.02
CA ILE A 101 -10.03 -56.66 15.26
C ILE A 101 -11.23 -56.92 14.36
N PHE A 102 -11.09 -57.89 13.47
CA PHE A 102 -12.19 -58.42 12.68
C PHE A 102 -12.89 -59.54 13.44
N GLY A 103 -14.22 -59.55 13.37
CA GLY A 103 -15.05 -60.63 13.88
C GLY A 103 -16.12 -60.99 12.87
N SER A 104 -16.45 -62.28 12.77
CA SER A 104 -17.56 -62.72 11.94
C SER A 104 -18.88 -62.45 12.65
N LYS A 105 -19.73 -61.62 12.04
CA LYS A 105 -21.15 -61.48 12.37
C LYS A 105 -21.94 -61.86 11.12
N ASN A 106 -22.84 -62.84 11.25
CA ASN A 106 -23.72 -63.29 10.14
C ASN A 106 -22.97 -63.62 8.83
N GLN A 107 -21.86 -64.37 8.91
CA GLN A 107 -21.03 -64.75 7.74
C GLN A 107 -20.35 -63.58 7.00
N THR A 108 -20.44 -62.36 7.52
CA THR A 108 -19.66 -61.20 7.05
C THR A 108 -18.62 -60.82 8.10
N TRP A 109 -17.38 -60.65 7.67
CA TRP A 109 -16.30 -60.13 8.52
C TRP A 109 -16.44 -58.62 8.62
N GLU A 110 -16.68 -58.12 9.83
CA GLU A 110 -16.77 -56.68 10.12
C GLU A 110 -15.76 -56.29 11.19
N ILE A 111 -15.38 -55.01 11.24
CA ILE A 111 -14.53 -54.47 12.30
C ILE A 111 -15.33 -54.44 13.60
N ILE A 112 -14.98 -55.29 14.55
CA ILE A 112 -15.67 -55.38 15.84
C ILE A 112 -15.02 -54.52 16.94
N ASN A 113 -13.72 -54.23 16.84
CA ASN A 113 -13.02 -53.35 17.78
C ASN A 113 -11.73 -52.74 17.21
N TYR A 114 -11.26 -51.66 17.84
CA TYR A 114 -9.89 -51.15 17.70
C TYR A 114 -9.17 -51.35 19.02
N VAL A 115 -7.96 -51.90 18.98
CA VAL A 115 -7.12 -52.10 20.17
C VAL A 115 -5.91 -51.19 20.06
N PRO A 116 -5.58 -50.39 21.10
CA PRO A 116 -4.48 -49.43 21.05
C PRO A 116 -3.09 -50.08 21.08
N THR A 117 -3.01 -51.40 21.25
CA THR A 117 -1.78 -52.17 21.30
C THR A 117 -1.88 -53.38 20.39
N ARG A 118 -0.74 -53.81 19.83
CA ARG A 118 -0.60 -55.11 19.19
C ARG A 118 0.61 -55.85 19.77
N ALA A 119 0.60 -57.18 19.66
CA ALA A 119 1.75 -57.99 20.05
C ALA A 119 2.89 -57.72 19.07
N VAL A 120 4.09 -57.45 19.61
CA VAL A 120 5.28 -57.20 18.80
C VAL A 120 6.22 -58.39 18.87
N THR A 121 6.38 -59.10 17.75
CA THR A 121 7.15 -60.34 17.66
C THR A 121 8.61 -60.14 18.07
N LEU A 122 9.26 -59.06 17.63
CA LEU A 122 10.63 -58.71 18.05
C LEU A 122 10.77 -58.60 19.57
N ASN A 123 9.73 -58.12 20.26
CA ASN A 123 9.70 -57.94 21.71
C ASN A 123 9.03 -59.13 22.42
N PHE A 124 9.21 -60.34 21.89
CA PHE A 124 8.67 -61.59 22.46
C PHE A 124 7.14 -61.60 22.60
N GLY A 125 6.42 -60.93 21.69
CA GLY A 125 4.96 -60.85 21.69
C GLY A 125 4.37 -59.88 22.73
N MET A 126 5.21 -59.02 23.33
CA MET A 126 4.74 -57.99 24.27
C MET A 126 3.74 -57.04 23.58
N GLN A 127 2.62 -56.78 24.27
CA GLN A 127 1.58 -55.87 23.79
C GLN A 127 2.00 -54.42 24.00
N MET A 128 2.13 -53.66 22.92
CA MET A 128 2.48 -52.23 22.98
C MET A 128 1.89 -51.47 21.79
N PRO A 129 1.77 -50.13 21.87
CA PRO A 129 1.37 -49.32 20.73
C PRO A 129 2.35 -49.48 19.56
N ALA A 130 1.86 -49.97 18.43
CA ALA A 130 2.68 -50.20 17.23
C ALA A 130 1.82 -50.08 15.96
N TRP A 131 2.37 -49.46 14.92
CA TRP A 131 1.68 -49.27 13.65
C TRP A 131 1.58 -50.58 12.83
N TYR A 132 2.51 -51.50 13.03
CA TYR A 132 2.59 -52.81 12.39
C TYR A 132 3.46 -53.72 13.27
N ASP A 133 3.37 -55.05 13.09
CA ASP A 133 4.23 -55.98 13.81
C ASP A 133 5.67 -55.91 13.27
N LEU A 134 6.65 -55.99 14.16
CA LEU A 134 8.06 -55.96 13.82
C LEU A 134 8.65 -57.36 14.06
N TYR A 135 9.04 -58.07 12.99
CA TYR A 135 9.65 -59.40 13.10
C TYR A 135 11.15 -59.35 13.37
N GLY A 136 11.83 -58.27 12.95
CA GLY A 136 13.26 -58.08 13.16
C GLY A 136 13.74 -56.68 12.76
N LEU A 137 14.94 -56.31 13.23
CA LEU A 137 15.65 -55.08 12.87
C LEU A 137 16.85 -55.40 11.97
N THR A 138 16.61 -56.11 10.87
CA THR A 138 17.62 -56.31 9.81
C THR A 138 17.05 -55.87 8.47
N PRO A 139 17.88 -55.39 7.52
CA PRO A 139 17.39 -54.96 6.22
C PRO A 139 16.72 -56.08 5.41
N SER A 140 16.94 -57.34 5.79
CA SER A 140 16.36 -58.53 5.16
C SER A 140 15.27 -59.20 5.99
N ALA A 141 14.89 -58.61 7.13
CA ALA A 141 13.78 -59.12 7.94
C ALA A 141 12.49 -59.05 7.13
N GLU A 142 11.63 -60.05 7.31
CA GLU A 142 10.27 -60.01 6.79
C GLU A 142 9.51 -58.85 7.43
N GLU A 143 8.63 -58.21 6.67
CA GLU A 143 7.83 -57.07 7.13
C GLU A 143 6.36 -57.48 7.23
N ASP A 144 5.64 -56.99 8.25
CA ASP A 144 4.19 -57.15 8.39
C ASP A 144 3.44 -56.34 7.30
N GLU A 145 3.38 -56.88 6.09
CA GLU A 145 2.76 -56.21 4.95
C GLU A 145 1.29 -55.85 5.22
N GLU A 146 0.56 -56.71 5.93
CA GLU A 146 -0.84 -56.51 6.25
C GLU A 146 -1.03 -55.33 7.23
N GLY A 147 -0.26 -55.30 8.32
CA GLY A 147 -0.29 -54.21 9.29
C GLY A 147 0.22 -52.88 8.72
N ILE A 148 1.25 -52.91 7.88
CA ILE A 148 1.75 -51.70 7.20
C ILE A 148 0.67 -51.15 6.27
N ASN A 149 0.02 -52.00 5.47
CA ASN A 149 -1.05 -51.57 4.58
C ASN A 149 -2.26 -51.03 5.36
N GLU A 150 -2.65 -51.70 6.45
CA GLU A 150 -3.71 -51.25 7.34
C GLU A 150 -3.44 -49.82 7.87
N SER A 151 -2.26 -49.60 8.42
CA SER A 151 -1.88 -48.29 8.98
C SER A 151 -1.66 -47.23 7.91
N THR A 152 -1.24 -47.62 6.71
CA THR A 152 -1.18 -46.73 5.55
C THR A 152 -2.58 -46.23 5.17
N MET A 153 -3.58 -47.12 5.12
CA MET A 153 -4.97 -46.72 4.86
C MET A 153 -5.53 -45.81 5.95
N ILE A 154 -5.15 -46.03 7.22
CA ILE A 154 -5.54 -45.13 8.32
C ILE A 154 -4.94 -43.74 8.10
N LEU A 155 -3.63 -43.64 7.79
CA LEU A 155 -2.99 -42.35 7.52
C LEU A 155 -3.64 -41.64 6.33
N HIS A 156 -3.87 -42.34 5.21
CA HIS A 156 -4.52 -41.78 4.03
C HIS A 156 -5.92 -41.25 4.35
N SER A 157 -6.70 -41.96 5.18
CA SER A 157 -8.02 -41.48 5.61
C SER A 157 -7.96 -40.19 6.44
N ILE A 158 -6.87 -39.96 7.20
CA ILE A 158 -6.65 -38.71 7.94
C ILE A 158 -6.31 -37.59 6.96
N ILE A 159 -5.45 -37.85 5.96
CA ILE A 159 -5.12 -36.88 4.91
C ILE A 159 -6.39 -36.47 4.14
N ASP A 160 -7.21 -37.44 3.73
CA ASP A 160 -8.46 -37.18 3.01
C ASP A 160 -9.44 -36.35 3.85
N ALA A 161 -9.56 -36.63 5.16
CA ALA A 161 -10.41 -35.84 6.05
C ALA A 161 -9.96 -34.36 6.16
N GLU A 162 -8.66 -34.09 6.05
CA GLU A 162 -8.12 -32.74 6.02
C GLU A 162 -8.38 -32.03 4.68
N ILE A 163 -8.32 -32.78 3.58
CA ILE A 163 -8.69 -32.29 2.25
C ILE A 163 -10.17 -31.92 2.20
N ASP A 164 -11.04 -32.80 2.73
CA ASP A 164 -12.48 -32.55 2.83
C ASP A 164 -12.81 -31.36 3.74
N SER A 165 -11.94 -31.08 4.72
CA SER A 165 -12.03 -29.89 5.58
C SER A 165 -11.55 -28.60 4.90
N GLY A 166 -11.05 -28.68 3.66
CA GLY A 166 -10.65 -27.54 2.82
C GLY A 166 -9.15 -27.25 2.76
N ILE A 167 -8.29 -28.14 3.26
CA ILE A 167 -6.83 -27.99 3.17
C ILE A 167 -6.31 -28.68 1.89
N PRO A 168 -5.73 -27.96 0.92
CA PRO A 168 -5.17 -28.59 -0.29
C PRO A 168 -4.11 -29.65 0.08
N SER A 169 -4.00 -30.74 -0.68
CA SER A 169 -3.02 -31.80 -0.40
C SER A 169 -1.58 -31.28 -0.40
N GLU A 170 -1.28 -30.31 -1.27
CA GLU A 170 0.00 -29.59 -1.38
C GLU A 170 0.32 -28.71 -0.16
N ARG A 171 -0.58 -28.67 0.83
CA ARG A 171 -0.44 -28.00 2.13
C ARG A 171 -0.50 -28.99 3.30
N ILE A 172 -0.43 -30.29 3.03
CA ILE A 172 -0.40 -31.35 4.03
C ILE A 172 0.98 -32.01 4.01
N MET A 173 1.60 -32.13 5.17
CA MET A 173 2.82 -32.93 5.34
C MET A 173 2.58 -34.11 6.26
N VAL A 174 3.26 -35.21 5.97
CA VAL A 174 3.27 -36.39 6.83
C VAL A 174 4.67 -36.61 7.37
N GLY A 175 4.78 -37.06 8.61
CA GLY A 175 6.05 -37.41 9.17
C GLY A 175 5.94 -38.40 10.30
N GLY A 176 7.08 -38.81 10.85
CA GLY A 176 7.09 -39.62 12.05
C GLY A 176 8.48 -39.92 12.58
N PHE A 177 8.51 -40.58 13.73
CA PHE A 177 9.73 -41.02 14.40
C PHE A 177 9.83 -42.55 14.40
N SER A 178 11.03 -43.08 14.14
CA SER A 178 11.31 -44.53 14.18
C SER A 178 10.32 -45.32 13.32
N MET A 179 9.60 -46.28 13.89
CA MET A 179 8.51 -47.01 13.22
C MET A 179 7.46 -46.09 12.56
N GLY A 180 7.09 -44.99 13.21
CA GLY A 180 6.16 -44.01 12.64
C GLY A 180 6.76 -43.27 11.45
N GLY A 181 8.06 -42.96 11.51
CA GLY A 181 8.79 -42.33 10.39
C GLY A 181 8.88 -43.27 9.19
N ALA A 182 9.10 -44.56 9.45
CA ALA A 182 9.15 -45.59 8.43
C ALA A 182 7.81 -45.71 7.66
N LEU A 183 6.70 -45.73 8.41
CA LEU A 183 5.37 -45.73 7.82
C LEU A 183 5.08 -44.41 7.09
N ALA A 184 5.44 -43.26 7.64
CA ALA A 184 5.22 -41.96 7.00
C ALA A 184 5.96 -41.82 5.66
N LEU A 185 7.20 -42.34 5.57
CA LEU A 185 7.97 -42.39 4.33
C LEU A 185 7.24 -43.20 3.26
N TYR A 186 6.86 -44.44 3.57
CA TYR A 186 6.15 -45.30 2.63
C TYR A 186 4.77 -44.74 2.26
N ALA A 187 3.92 -44.50 3.25
CA ALA A 187 2.55 -44.05 3.04
C ALA A 187 2.48 -42.68 2.35
N GLY A 188 3.41 -41.76 2.65
CA GLY A 188 3.50 -40.47 1.97
C GLY A 188 3.94 -40.59 0.50
N LEU A 189 4.92 -41.45 0.20
CA LEU A 189 5.40 -41.68 -1.17
C LEU A 189 4.32 -42.31 -2.06
N ILE A 190 3.49 -43.19 -1.50
CA ILE A 190 2.46 -43.90 -2.27
C ILE A 190 1.11 -43.19 -2.32
N TYR A 191 0.93 -42.08 -1.59
CA TYR A 191 -0.32 -41.33 -1.62
C TYR A 191 -0.58 -40.75 -3.02
N ASP A 192 -1.85 -40.72 -3.42
CA ASP A 192 -2.28 -40.49 -4.80
C ASP A 192 -2.33 -39.00 -5.19
N LYS A 193 -2.19 -38.08 -4.23
CA LYS A 193 -2.15 -36.63 -4.43
C LYS A 193 -0.83 -36.04 -3.93
N PRO A 194 -0.35 -34.92 -4.52
CA PRO A 194 0.90 -34.29 -4.11
C PRO A 194 0.80 -33.77 -2.66
N LEU A 195 1.81 -34.08 -1.86
CA LEU A 195 1.99 -33.60 -0.48
C LEU A 195 3.02 -32.45 -0.43
N ALA A 196 2.95 -31.62 0.61
CA ALA A 196 3.90 -30.52 0.81
C ALA A 196 5.34 -31.00 1.10
N GLY A 197 5.47 -32.16 1.74
CA GLY A 197 6.73 -32.72 2.22
C GLY A 197 6.52 -33.96 3.11
N ILE A 198 7.59 -34.75 3.26
CA ILE A 198 7.63 -35.95 4.11
C ILE A 198 8.80 -35.85 5.10
N ILE A 199 8.59 -36.23 6.36
CA ILE A 199 9.62 -36.17 7.42
C ILE A 199 9.84 -37.56 8.04
N GLY A 200 11.07 -38.08 8.02
CA GLY A 200 11.44 -39.33 8.68
C GLY A 200 12.55 -39.13 9.71
N LEU A 201 12.24 -39.19 11.00
CA LEU A 201 13.22 -39.03 12.08
C LEU A 201 13.65 -40.38 12.65
N SER A 202 14.95 -40.65 12.71
CA SER A 202 15.58 -41.89 13.19
C SER A 202 14.87 -43.14 12.66
N SER A 203 14.62 -43.19 11.35
CA SER A 203 13.71 -44.13 10.69
C SER A 203 14.32 -44.79 9.45
N PHE A 204 13.57 -45.70 8.83
CA PHE A 204 13.99 -46.46 7.65
C PHE A 204 12.80 -46.73 6.71
N LEU A 205 13.03 -46.98 5.43
CA LEU A 205 11.95 -47.25 4.48
C LEU A 205 11.46 -48.70 4.55
N VAL A 206 10.17 -48.87 4.83
CA VAL A 206 9.47 -50.16 4.68
C VAL A 206 8.95 -50.35 3.26
N GLN A 207 8.63 -51.60 2.91
CA GLN A 207 8.01 -52.01 1.65
C GLN A 207 8.82 -51.59 0.42
N ARG A 208 10.16 -51.62 0.55
CA ARG A 208 11.11 -51.19 -0.49
C ARG A 208 10.84 -51.85 -1.84
N THR A 209 10.49 -53.14 -1.86
CA THR A 209 10.19 -53.89 -3.08
C THR A 209 8.94 -53.42 -3.82
N LYS A 210 8.05 -52.65 -3.17
CA LYS A 210 6.84 -52.07 -3.77
C LYS A 210 7.06 -50.66 -4.33
N LEU A 211 8.15 -50.00 -3.98
CA LEU A 211 8.53 -48.68 -4.49
C LEU A 211 9.46 -48.82 -5.71
N PRO A 212 9.44 -47.88 -6.69
CA PRO A 212 8.57 -46.72 -6.76
C PRO A 212 7.17 -47.03 -7.33
N GLY A 213 6.79 -48.30 -7.49
CA GLY A 213 5.44 -48.72 -7.87
C GLY A 213 4.78 -47.89 -8.98
N ASN A 214 3.47 -47.68 -8.88
CA ASN A 214 2.72 -46.71 -9.70
C ASN A 214 2.74 -45.28 -9.10
N HIS A 215 3.74 -44.91 -8.29
CA HIS A 215 3.77 -43.60 -7.61
C HIS A 215 3.99 -42.49 -8.62
N THR A 216 2.95 -41.70 -8.89
CA THR A 216 3.02 -40.62 -9.87
C THR A 216 2.97 -39.24 -9.24
N ALA A 217 2.25 -39.06 -8.12
CA ALA A 217 2.01 -37.74 -7.56
C ALA A 217 3.16 -37.19 -6.68
N ASN A 218 3.88 -38.07 -5.97
CA ASN A 218 4.91 -37.68 -4.98
C ASN A 218 6.34 -37.99 -5.42
N LYS A 219 6.62 -38.02 -6.74
CA LYS A 219 7.99 -38.23 -7.26
C LYS A 219 8.95 -37.08 -6.94
N ASP A 220 8.42 -35.86 -6.88
CA ASP A 220 9.19 -34.64 -6.62
C ASP A 220 8.94 -34.06 -5.21
N VAL A 221 8.27 -34.83 -4.34
CA VAL A 221 8.00 -34.39 -2.96
C VAL A 221 9.32 -34.18 -2.23
N GLN A 222 9.43 -33.11 -1.44
CA GLN A 222 10.61 -32.86 -0.64
C GLN A 222 10.59 -33.78 0.59
N ILE A 223 11.72 -34.44 0.87
CA ILE A 223 11.81 -35.40 1.97
C ILE A 223 12.98 -35.02 2.87
N PHE A 224 12.71 -34.83 4.15
CA PHE A 224 13.73 -34.59 5.17
C PHE A 224 13.89 -35.80 6.08
N MET A 225 15.12 -36.27 6.23
CA MET A 225 15.48 -37.29 7.21
C MET A 225 16.48 -36.76 8.23
N GLY A 226 16.15 -36.92 9.51
CA GLY A 226 17.07 -36.70 10.61
C GLY A 226 17.46 -38.05 11.22
N HIS A 227 18.75 -38.25 11.54
CA HIS A 227 19.19 -39.53 12.11
C HIS A 227 20.34 -39.38 13.09
N GLY A 228 20.31 -40.18 14.15
CA GLY A 228 21.34 -40.19 15.17
C GLY A 228 22.61 -40.92 14.73
N GLY A 229 23.77 -40.29 14.87
CA GLY A 229 25.06 -40.93 14.58
C GLY A 229 25.43 -42.03 15.58
N GLN A 230 24.78 -42.07 16.75
CA GLN A 230 24.95 -43.09 17.79
C GLN A 230 23.65 -43.88 18.02
N ASP A 231 22.79 -43.97 17.01
CA ASP A 231 21.59 -44.78 17.09
C ASP A 231 21.94 -46.27 17.02
N PHE A 232 21.87 -46.96 18.16
CA PHE A 232 22.13 -48.40 18.24
C PHE A 232 20.87 -49.26 18.00
N LEU A 233 19.68 -48.65 18.01
CA LEU A 233 18.42 -49.37 17.83
C LEU A 233 18.03 -49.42 16.35
N VAL A 234 18.08 -48.28 15.67
CA VAL A 234 17.97 -48.15 14.22
C VAL A 234 19.30 -47.62 13.71
N PRO A 235 20.28 -48.50 13.42
CA PRO A 235 21.63 -48.09 13.02
C PRO A 235 21.62 -47.05 11.90
N LEU A 236 22.55 -46.10 11.94
CA LEU A 236 22.68 -45.06 10.92
C LEU A 236 22.68 -45.62 9.48
N SER A 237 23.27 -46.80 9.28
CA SER A 237 23.29 -47.50 8.00
C SER A 237 21.90 -47.75 7.42
N PHE A 238 20.86 -47.88 8.23
CA PHE A 238 19.47 -48.05 7.78
C PHE A 238 18.94 -46.75 7.18
N GLY A 239 19.24 -45.62 7.81
CA GLY A 239 18.93 -44.30 7.29
C GLY A 239 19.69 -44.02 5.99
N GLU A 240 20.98 -44.33 5.93
CA GLU A 240 21.82 -44.16 4.72
C GLU A 240 21.34 -45.04 3.56
N MET A 241 21.00 -46.31 3.83
CA MET A 241 20.39 -47.20 2.83
C MET A 241 19.04 -46.66 2.34
N THR A 242 18.26 -46.07 3.25
CA THR A 242 16.97 -45.47 2.91
C THR A 242 17.15 -44.23 2.03
N GLU A 243 18.05 -43.32 2.39
CA GLU A 243 18.37 -42.14 1.56
C GLU A 243 18.83 -42.60 0.17
N ALA A 244 19.80 -43.51 0.10
CA ALA A 244 20.33 -44.01 -1.17
C ALA A 244 19.24 -44.64 -2.06
N TYR A 245 18.34 -45.43 -1.47
CA TYR A 245 17.25 -46.08 -2.20
C TYR A 245 16.23 -45.07 -2.73
N ILE A 246 15.77 -44.13 -1.91
CA ILE A 246 14.79 -43.12 -2.32
C ILE A 246 15.39 -42.15 -3.33
N LYS A 247 16.66 -41.75 -3.15
CA LYS A 247 17.37 -40.82 -4.02
C LYS A 247 17.49 -41.32 -5.46
N ALA A 248 17.39 -42.64 -5.68
CA ALA A 248 17.35 -43.24 -7.00
C ALA A 248 16.09 -42.87 -7.82
N PHE A 249 14.97 -42.54 -7.16
CA PHE A 249 13.71 -42.17 -7.84
C PHE A 249 13.11 -40.83 -7.40
N ASN A 250 13.58 -40.25 -6.29
CA ASN A 250 13.25 -38.90 -5.84
C ASN A 250 14.54 -38.20 -5.35
N PRO A 251 15.16 -37.33 -6.18
CA PRO A 251 16.42 -36.69 -5.85
C PRO A 251 16.31 -35.63 -4.74
N ASN A 252 15.09 -35.26 -4.33
CA ASN A 252 14.82 -34.22 -3.34
C ASN A 252 14.93 -34.70 -1.88
N ILE A 253 15.22 -35.98 -1.67
CA ILE A 253 15.49 -36.48 -0.32
C ILE A 253 16.83 -35.94 0.19
N ARG A 254 16.80 -35.42 1.43
CA ARG A 254 17.98 -34.97 2.16
C ARG A 254 18.02 -35.59 3.55
N MET A 255 19.11 -36.29 3.84
CA MET A 255 19.41 -36.77 5.18
C MET A 255 20.40 -35.86 5.90
N LYS A 256 20.18 -35.61 7.20
CA LYS A 256 21.13 -34.94 8.10
C LYS A 256 21.43 -35.86 9.28
N VAL A 257 22.71 -36.10 9.52
CA VAL A 257 23.19 -36.94 10.63
C VAL A 257 23.56 -36.05 11.81
N TYR A 258 23.08 -36.40 13.01
CA TYR A 258 23.40 -35.72 14.26
C TYR A 258 24.39 -36.58 15.06
N PRO A 259 25.71 -36.29 15.04
CA PRO A 259 26.74 -37.25 15.44
C PRO A 259 26.66 -37.76 16.88
N ARG A 260 26.06 -37.00 17.80
CA ARG A 260 25.95 -37.33 19.23
C ARG A 260 24.56 -37.78 19.66
N MET A 261 23.62 -37.87 18.71
CA MET A 261 22.24 -38.27 18.99
C MET A 261 22.12 -39.79 18.88
N ALA A 262 21.46 -40.41 19.86
CA ALA A 262 21.14 -41.83 19.87
C ALA A 262 19.77 -42.07 19.19
N HIS A 263 19.01 -43.08 19.62
CA HIS A 263 17.63 -43.29 19.18
C HIS A 263 16.66 -42.31 19.89
N SER A 264 16.84 -41.02 19.65
CA SER A 264 16.04 -39.93 20.22
C SER A 264 16.02 -38.74 19.25
N SER A 265 15.41 -37.63 19.66
CA SER A 265 15.57 -36.33 18.99
C SER A 265 16.53 -35.43 19.76
N CYS A 266 17.03 -34.37 19.11
CA CYS A 266 17.85 -33.33 19.74
C CYS A 266 17.40 -31.92 19.30
N PRO A 267 17.74 -30.86 20.04
CA PRO A 267 17.32 -29.50 19.71
C PRO A 267 17.74 -29.06 18.30
N GLU A 268 18.94 -29.44 17.84
CA GLU A 268 19.39 -29.14 16.48
C GLU A 268 18.47 -29.78 15.43
N GLU A 269 18.09 -31.05 15.62
CA GLU A 269 17.16 -31.74 14.72
C GLU A 269 15.77 -31.08 14.68
N LEU A 270 15.29 -30.60 15.82
CA LEU A 270 14.01 -29.91 15.91
C LEU A 270 14.04 -28.55 15.21
N VAL A 271 15.17 -27.82 15.27
CA VAL A 271 15.38 -26.58 14.52
C VAL A 271 15.39 -26.85 13.01
N ASP A 272 16.15 -27.85 12.55
CA ASP A 272 16.18 -28.21 11.13
C ASP A 272 14.81 -28.67 10.63
N THR A 273 14.08 -29.45 11.44
CA THR A 273 12.71 -29.88 11.13
C THR A 273 11.78 -28.67 11.04
N LYS A 274 11.91 -27.70 11.95
CA LYS A 274 11.15 -26.45 11.95
C LYS A 274 11.41 -25.62 10.69
N GLU A 275 12.67 -25.50 10.27
CA GLU A 275 13.06 -24.79 9.07
C GLU A 275 12.56 -25.48 7.81
N PHE A 276 12.67 -26.81 7.73
CA PHE A 276 12.10 -27.59 6.64
C PHE A 276 10.60 -27.37 6.50
N ILE A 277 9.86 -27.42 7.62
CA ILE A 277 8.42 -27.11 7.64
C ILE A 277 8.15 -25.69 7.13
N ALA A 278 8.91 -24.71 7.62
CA ALA A 278 8.74 -23.31 7.23
C ALA A 278 8.97 -23.13 5.72
N GLN A 279 10.00 -23.75 5.16
CA GLN A 279 10.33 -23.66 3.73
C GLN A 279 9.22 -24.22 2.82
N ARG A 280 8.50 -25.25 3.27
CA ARG A 280 7.46 -25.90 2.47
C ARG A 280 6.07 -25.32 2.66
N LEU A 281 5.74 -24.91 3.89
CA LEU A 281 4.40 -24.48 4.26
C LEU A 281 4.29 -22.99 4.55
N PHE A 282 5.30 -22.17 4.22
CA PHE A 282 5.19 -20.72 4.42
C PHE A 282 3.94 -20.18 3.72
N HIS A 283 3.00 -19.68 4.51
CA HIS A 283 1.85 -18.98 3.96
C HIS A 283 2.31 -17.55 3.68
N ILE A 284 2.39 -17.18 2.39
CA ILE A 284 2.26 -15.76 2.03
C ILE A 284 0.84 -15.41 2.45
N GLU A 285 0.68 -14.94 3.69
CA GLU A 285 -0.47 -14.10 3.96
C GLU A 285 -0.45 -13.04 2.86
N GLN A 286 -1.63 -12.71 2.34
CA GLN A 286 -1.86 -11.35 1.92
C GLN A 286 -1.74 -10.47 3.17
N GLY A 287 -0.55 -10.45 3.79
CA GLY A 287 -0.11 -9.44 4.69
C GLY A 287 -0.33 -8.19 3.88
N PHE A 288 -1.19 -7.32 4.40
CA PHE A 288 -1.35 -5.98 3.91
C PHE A 288 -0.03 -5.28 4.18
N TYR A 289 0.97 -5.57 3.35
CA TYR A 289 2.27 -4.95 3.40
C TYR A 289 2.07 -3.56 2.83
N VAL A 290 2.32 -2.55 3.66
CA VAL A 290 2.42 -1.18 3.19
C VAL A 290 3.76 -1.10 2.44
N PRO A 291 3.76 -0.96 1.11
CA PRO A 291 4.99 -0.86 0.34
C PRO A 291 5.87 0.27 0.89
N GLY A 292 7.15 0.00 1.15
CA GLY A 292 8.12 0.99 1.63
C GLY A 292 8.41 0.97 3.14
N VAL A 293 7.81 0.05 3.92
CA VAL A 293 8.06 -0.06 5.38
C VAL A 293 9.18 -1.05 5.71
N ALA A 294 9.25 -2.20 5.04
CA ALA A 294 10.30 -3.20 5.25
C ALA A 294 11.33 -3.21 4.12
N PRO A 295 12.63 -3.40 4.42
CA PRO A 295 13.67 -3.49 3.41
C PRO A 295 13.53 -4.76 2.56
N VAL A 296 13.76 -4.62 1.26
CA VAL A 296 14.03 -5.76 0.39
C VAL A 296 15.49 -6.16 0.62
N GLU A 297 15.69 -7.42 0.98
CA GLU A 297 17.02 -8.00 1.23
C GLU A 297 17.43 -8.82 0.00
N PHE A 298 18.58 -8.47 -0.58
CA PHE A 298 19.16 -9.15 -1.73
C PHE A 298 20.39 -9.95 -1.29
N ARG A 299 20.64 -11.07 -1.96
CA ARG A 299 21.89 -11.84 -1.90
C ARG A 299 22.78 -11.49 -3.07
N ASP A 300 24.04 -11.88 -2.99
CA ASP A 300 24.99 -11.71 -4.08
C ASP A 300 24.49 -12.42 -5.36
N GLY A 301 24.48 -11.71 -6.49
CA GLY A 301 23.99 -12.22 -7.76
C GLY A 301 22.46 -12.26 -7.93
N ASP A 302 21.66 -11.82 -6.96
CA ASP A 302 20.21 -11.74 -7.13
C ASP A 302 19.84 -10.74 -8.24
N PRO A 303 18.82 -11.02 -9.07
CA PRO A 303 18.38 -10.12 -10.13
C PRO A 303 17.69 -8.88 -9.55
N ILE A 304 18.04 -7.72 -10.10
CA ILE A 304 17.45 -6.43 -9.70
C ILE A 304 16.69 -5.85 -10.88
N GLU A 305 15.38 -5.71 -10.69
CA GLU A 305 14.50 -5.15 -11.70
C GLU A 305 14.64 -3.63 -11.75
N VAL A 306 15.16 -3.12 -12.87
CA VAL A 306 15.01 -1.71 -13.24
C VAL A 306 13.64 -1.54 -13.90
N LYS A 307 12.90 -0.53 -13.48
CA LYS A 307 11.56 -0.24 -13.97
C LYS A 307 11.52 1.14 -14.59
N GLY A 308 10.79 1.29 -15.69
CA GLY A 308 10.51 2.57 -16.31
C GLY A 308 9.22 3.15 -15.74
N ILE A 309 9.19 4.44 -15.40
CA ILE A 309 7.98 5.10 -14.88
C ILE A 309 7.30 5.93 -15.98
N LYS A 310 7.95 7.03 -16.38
CA LYS A 310 7.43 8.00 -17.33
C LYS A 310 8.54 8.97 -17.75
N ILE A 311 8.24 9.82 -18.71
CA ILE A 311 9.07 10.96 -19.08
C ILE A 311 8.35 12.27 -18.75
N THR A 312 9.06 13.23 -18.18
CA THR A 312 8.53 14.55 -17.80
C THR A 312 9.44 15.66 -18.30
N SER A 313 8.94 16.87 -18.47
CA SER A 313 9.73 18.01 -18.92
C SER A 313 9.52 19.19 -17.97
N THR A 314 10.51 20.08 -17.88
CA THR A 314 10.42 21.37 -17.18
C THR A 314 9.80 22.46 -18.07
N LYS A 315 9.89 22.31 -19.40
CA LYS A 315 9.33 23.24 -20.40
C LYS A 315 7.86 22.98 -20.69
N THR A 316 7.43 21.73 -20.62
CA THR A 316 6.06 21.32 -21.00
C THR A 316 5.35 20.61 -19.84
N VAL A 317 4.03 20.76 -19.77
CA VAL A 317 3.21 20.25 -18.65
C VAL A 317 2.79 18.78 -18.84
N VAL A 318 2.98 18.21 -20.03
CA VAL A 318 2.41 16.90 -20.40
C VAL A 318 3.44 15.78 -20.21
N PRO A 319 3.20 14.81 -19.31
CA PRO A 319 4.04 13.63 -19.19
C PRO A 319 3.66 12.54 -20.20
N TYR A 320 4.62 11.71 -20.60
CA TYR A 320 4.40 10.57 -21.49
C TYR A 320 4.93 9.27 -20.88
N GLU A 321 4.42 8.14 -21.35
CA GLU A 321 4.85 6.82 -20.89
C GLU A 321 6.31 6.55 -21.31
N TYR A 322 7.00 5.67 -20.58
CA TYR A 322 8.39 5.33 -20.88
C TYR A 322 8.59 4.84 -22.33
N TYR A 323 7.77 3.88 -22.77
CA TYR A 323 7.82 3.34 -24.14
C TYR A 323 7.10 4.19 -25.20
N SER A 324 6.76 5.45 -24.89
CA SER A 324 6.36 6.42 -25.92
C SER A 324 7.54 6.82 -26.81
N LEU A 325 8.77 6.62 -26.31
CA LEU A 325 10.01 6.76 -27.05
C LEU A 325 10.52 5.37 -27.49
N PRO A 326 11.34 5.31 -28.55
CA PRO A 326 11.81 4.06 -29.15
C PRO A 326 12.96 3.42 -28.35
N PHE A 327 12.75 3.23 -27.05
CA PHE A 327 13.63 2.45 -26.18
C PHE A 327 13.49 0.95 -26.45
N CYS A 328 14.53 0.20 -26.14
CA CYS A 328 14.52 -1.26 -26.24
C CYS A 328 13.43 -1.88 -25.36
N ARG A 329 12.64 -2.79 -25.93
CA ARG A 329 11.59 -3.53 -25.22
C ARG A 329 12.14 -4.83 -24.62
N PRO A 330 11.60 -5.30 -23.49
CA PRO A 330 11.98 -6.57 -22.88
C PRO A 330 11.60 -7.76 -23.77
N GLN A 331 12.27 -8.89 -23.55
CA GLN A 331 11.88 -10.15 -24.19
C GLN A 331 10.51 -10.60 -23.63
N GLY A 332 9.49 -10.60 -24.47
CA GLY A 332 8.12 -10.95 -24.09
C GLY A 332 7.18 -9.73 -24.04
N ALA A 333 6.24 -9.74 -23.10
CA ALA A 333 5.25 -8.68 -22.95
C ALA A 333 5.76 -7.56 -22.03
N ILE A 334 5.27 -6.33 -22.30
CA ILE A 334 5.42 -5.22 -21.37
C ILE A 334 4.44 -5.47 -20.21
N HIS A 335 4.98 -5.70 -19.02
CA HIS A 335 4.23 -5.90 -17.80
C HIS A 335 4.05 -4.58 -17.07
N TYR A 336 2.80 -4.18 -16.90
CA TYR A 336 2.39 -3.05 -16.05
C TYR A 336 2.22 -3.54 -14.62
N ILE A 337 2.91 -2.92 -13.68
CA ILE A 337 2.81 -3.25 -12.25
C ILE A 337 1.63 -2.46 -11.67
N SER A 338 0.80 -3.13 -10.87
CA SER A 338 -0.37 -2.50 -10.26
C SER A 338 0.04 -1.34 -9.36
N GLU A 339 -0.42 -0.14 -9.72
CA GLU A 339 -0.21 1.08 -8.97
C GLU A 339 -1.23 1.25 -7.84
N ASN A 340 -0.83 1.91 -6.76
CA ASN A 340 -1.82 2.41 -5.81
C ASN A 340 -2.58 3.61 -6.40
N LEU A 341 -3.72 3.96 -5.79
CA LEU A 341 -4.59 5.03 -6.29
C LEU A 341 -3.84 6.34 -6.54
N GLY A 342 -2.92 6.72 -5.66
CA GLY A 342 -2.14 7.93 -5.76
C GLY A 342 -1.08 7.92 -6.86
N GLU A 343 -0.45 6.78 -7.12
CA GLU A 343 0.46 6.59 -8.26
C GLU A 343 -0.29 6.71 -9.60
N VAL A 344 -1.48 6.10 -9.69
CA VAL A 344 -2.34 6.25 -10.88
C VAL A 344 -2.69 7.71 -11.12
N MET A 345 -3.04 8.45 -10.06
CA MET A 345 -3.40 9.87 -10.13
C MET A 345 -2.21 10.79 -10.46
N ARG A 346 -0.98 10.38 -10.14
CA ARG A 346 0.26 11.07 -10.58
C ARG A 346 0.61 10.80 -12.04
N GLY A 347 -0.08 9.85 -12.68
CA GLY A 347 0.23 9.40 -14.04
C GLY A 347 1.50 8.57 -14.13
N ASP A 348 1.86 7.88 -13.04
CA ASP A 348 2.94 6.90 -13.05
C ASP A 348 2.43 5.63 -13.75
N ARG A 349 3.20 5.12 -14.72
CA ARG A 349 2.87 3.91 -15.49
C ARG A 349 4.08 2.98 -15.45
N ILE A 350 4.16 2.17 -14.40
CA ILE A 350 5.38 1.43 -14.09
C ILE A 350 5.46 0.20 -14.98
N VAL A 351 6.51 0.13 -15.79
CA VAL A 351 6.75 -0.94 -16.76
C VAL A 351 8.08 -1.63 -16.51
N ASN A 352 8.15 -2.92 -16.84
CA ASN A 352 9.41 -3.66 -16.89
C ASN A 352 10.32 -3.16 -18.01
N THR A 353 11.63 -3.27 -17.78
CA THR A 353 12.67 -2.88 -18.75
C THR A 353 13.61 -4.04 -19.02
N PRO A 354 14.37 -4.00 -20.13
CA PRO A 354 15.33 -5.06 -20.46
C PRO A 354 16.67 -4.96 -19.71
N PHE A 355 16.85 -4.06 -18.74
CA PHE A 355 18.10 -3.96 -17.99
C PHE A 355 18.33 -5.25 -17.19
N ALA A 356 19.42 -5.96 -17.52
CA ALA A 356 19.86 -7.13 -16.77
C ALA A 356 20.91 -6.69 -15.74
N ILE A 357 20.45 -6.35 -14.54
CA ILE A 357 21.28 -5.95 -13.41
C ILE A 357 21.22 -7.04 -12.35
N PHE A 358 22.37 -7.40 -11.80
CA PHE A 358 22.48 -8.36 -10.71
C PHE A 358 23.22 -7.70 -9.54
N MET A 359 22.81 -8.04 -8.32
CA MET A 359 23.39 -7.51 -7.09
C MET A 359 24.91 -7.72 -7.06
N LYS A 360 25.66 -6.66 -6.76
CA LYS A 360 27.13 -6.64 -6.61
C LYS A 360 27.92 -7.13 -7.84
N ARG A 361 27.27 -7.15 -9.01
CA ARG A 361 27.89 -7.52 -10.28
C ARG A 361 28.03 -6.30 -11.17
N ASP A 362 29.25 -5.81 -11.27
CA ASP A 362 29.58 -4.73 -12.19
C ASP A 362 29.45 -5.18 -13.64
N VAL A 363 29.00 -4.26 -14.49
CA VAL A 363 28.84 -4.46 -15.93
C VAL A 363 29.52 -3.29 -16.63
N LYS A 364 30.64 -3.54 -17.32
CA LYS A 364 31.40 -2.45 -17.96
C LYS A 364 30.66 -1.77 -19.11
N CYS A 365 29.99 -2.56 -19.95
CA CYS A 365 29.14 -2.06 -21.04
C CYS A 365 28.32 -3.22 -21.58
N ASN A 366 27.00 -3.08 -21.59
CA ASN A 366 26.09 -4.07 -22.18
C ASN A 366 24.98 -3.37 -22.94
N THR A 367 24.35 -4.06 -23.89
CA THR A 367 23.20 -3.54 -24.64
C THR A 367 21.89 -3.90 -23.96
N THR A 368 20.93 -2.98 -24.01
CA THR A 368 19.56 -3.22 -23.55
C THR A 368 18.71 -3.94 -24.60
N CYS A 369 19.13 -3.93 -25.87
CA CYS A 369 18.37 -4.51 -26.97
C CYS A 369 18.76 -5.98 -27.24
N SER A 370 17.76 -6.78 -27.64
CA SER A 370 17.94 -8.14 -28.17
C SER A 370 17.19 -8.25 -29.50
N PRO A 371 17.85 -8.55 -30.64
CA PRO A 371 19.28 -8.83 -30.82
C PRO A 371 20.19 -7.60 -30.63
N ARG A 372 21.51 -7.84 -30.53
CA ARG A 372 22.54 -6.81 -30.29
C ARG A 372 22.83 -5.96 -31.54
N SER A 373 21.82 -5.26 -32.04
CA SER A 373 21.92 -4.38 -33.20
C SER A 373 21.39 -2.99 -32.85
N PRO A 374 21.88 -1.93 -33.52
CA PRO A 374 21.31 -0.61 -33.37
C PRO A 374 19.83 -0.61 -33.80
N VAL A 375 19.02 0.18 -33.11
CA VAL A 375 17.61 0.41 -33.46
C VAL A 375 17.58 1.46 -34.57
N SER A 376 17.09 1.06 -35.74
CA SER A 376 16.87 1.98 -36.85
C SER A 376 15.56 2.74 -36.64
N LEU A 377 15.67 4.02 -36.31
CA LEU A 377 14.54 4.92 -36.16
C LEU A 377 14.09 5.45 -37.51
N ASN A 378 12.78 5.43 -37.74
CA ASN A 378 12.23 6.08 -38.92
C ASN A 378 12.32 7.62 -38.78
N PRO A 379 12.11 8.39 -39.87
CA PRO A 379 12.20 9.85 -39.81
C PRO A 379 11.20 10.50 -38.82
N GLU A 380 10.00 9.95 -38.66
CA GLU A 380 8.97 10.46 -37.75
C GLU A 380 9.33 10.22 -36.27
N GLU A 381 9.85 9.04 -35.95
CA GLU A 381 10.36 8.68 -34.63
C GLU A 381 11.60 9.51 -34.27
N SER A 382 12.48 9.73 -35.24
CA SER A 382 13.66 10.58 -35.08
C SER A 382 13.26 12.04 -34.81
N GLU A 383 12.26 12.55 -35.54
CA GLU A 383 11.70 13.89 -35.32
C GLU A 383 11.00 13.99 -33.95
N ASN A 384 10.22 12.99 -33.55
CA ASN A 384 9.61 12.95 -32.22
C ASN A 384 10.69 12.95 -31.12
N LEU A 385 11.72 12.11 -31.26
CA LEU A 385 12.86 12.06 -30.32
C LEU A 385 13.57 13.41 -30.23
N ALA A 386 13.88 14.05 -31.37
CA ALA A 386 14.50 15.37 -31.42
C ALA A 386 13.62 16.44 -30.77
N ASN A 387 12.30 16.41 -31.02
CA ASN A 387 11.34 17.30 -30.37
C ASN A 387 11.31 17.11 -28.85
N ARG A 388 11.36 15.87 -28.35
CA ARG A 388 11.44 15.59 -26.90
C ARG A 388 12.74 16.06 -26.26
N ILE A 389 13.86 15.96 -27.00
CA ILE A 389 15.15 16.51 -26.54
C ILE A 389 15.07 18.04 -26.44
N LYS A 390 14.52 18.70 -27.47
CA LYS A 390 14.31 20.16 -27.48
C LYS A 390 13.43 20.64 -26.31
N GLU A 391 12.40 19.85 -26.00
CA GLU A 391 11.49 20.07 -24.89
C GLU A 391 12.11 19.70 -23.51
N GLU A 392 13.38 19.29 -23.43
CA GLU A 392 14.08 18.94 -22.18
C GLU A 392 13.37 17.85 -21.36
N TYR A 393 12.93 16.78 -22.03
CA TYR A 393 12.39 15.62 -21.33
C TYR A 393 13.45 14.88 -20.52
N HIS A 394 13.06 14.52 -19.31
CA HIS A 394 13.79 13.70 -18.35
C HIS A 394 13.09 12.35 -18.25
N VAL A 395 13.89 11.29 -18.19
CA VAL A 395 13.44 9.91 -18.10
C VAL A 395 13.54 9.45 -16.67
N HIS A 396 12.42 8.97 -16.13
CA HIS A 396 12.33 8.47 -14.75
C HIS A 396 12.41 6.95 -14.73
N LEU A 397 13.48 6.43 -14.14
CA LEU A 397 13.68 5.01 -13.84
C LEU A 397 13.51 4.75 -12.34
N LEU A 398 13.35 3.49 -11.99
CA LEU A 398 13.12 3.04 -10.63
C LEU A 398 13.85 1.73 -10.33
N VAL A 399 14.50 1.65 -9.17
CA VAL A 399 15.08 0.42 -8.61
C VAL A 399 14.73 0.36 -7.12
N ASP A 400 14.13 -0.74 -6.65
CA ASP A 400 13.74 -0.93 -5.24
C ASP A 400 12.99 0.29 -4.62
N ASN A 401 12.05 0.84 -5.38
CA ASN A 401 11.30 2.07 -5.07
C ASN A 401 12.12 3.38 -5.01
N LEU A 402 13.42 3.36 -5.30
CA LEU A 402 14.25 4.56 -5.43
C LEU A 402 14.17 5.10 -6.87
N PRO A 403 13.88 6.40 -7.05
CA PRO A 403 13.96 7.03 -8.37
C PRO A 403 15.42 7.18 -8.79
N CYS A 404 15.71 7.19 -10.10
CA CYS A 404 17.05 7.56 -10.54
C CYS A 404 17.30 9.05 -10.32
N ILE A 405 18.53 9.39 -9.94
CA ILE A 405 19.01 10.77 -9.87
C ILE A 405 20.23 10.96 -10.76
N THR A 406 20.37 12.14 -11.35
CA THR A 406 21.57 12.53 -12.06
C THR A 406 22.30 13.61 -11.29
N ARG A 407 23.59 13.36 -11.05
CA ARG A 407 24.50 14.28 -10.37
C ARG A 407 25.08 15.28 -11.37
N TYR A 408 24.91 16.57 -11.08
CA TYR A 408 25.50 17.68 -11.86
C TYR A 408 26.41 18.52 -10.98
N GLN A 409 27.59 18.85 -11.48
CA GLN A 409 28.43 19.91 -10.91
C GLN A 409 28.17 21.19 -11.69
N VAL A 410 27.77 22.24 -10.98
CA VAL A 410 27.53 23.55 -11.61
C VAL A 410 28.86 24.11 -12.11
N GLU A 411 28.93 24.50 -13.38
CA GLU A 411 30.12 25.13 -13.95
C GLU A 411 30.53 26.35 -13.09
N ASN A 412 31.80 26.42 -12.69
CA ASN A 412 32.41 27.41 -11.79
C ASN A 412 32.04 27.32 -10.30
N SER A 413 31.31 26.30 -9.87
CA SER A 413 31.03 26.03 -8.46
C SER A 413 31.38 24.58 -8.10
N ASN A 414 31.91 24.34 -6.91
CA ASN A 414 32.04 22.96 -6.39
C ASN A 414 30.69 22.38 -5.93
N GLU A 415 29.58 23.07 -6.21
CA GLU A 415 28.25 22.63 -5.86
C GLU A 415 27.77 21.49 -6.75
N VAL A 416 27.50 20.37 -6.09
CA VAL A 416 26.79 19.23 -6.64
C VAL A 416 25.28 19.45 -6.45
N ILE A 417 24.54 19.40 -7.55
CA ILE A 417 23.07 19.39 -7.64
C ILE A 417 22.62 18.00 -8.10
N TYR A 418 21.51 17.51 -7.58
CA TYR A 418 20.89 16.26 -8.03
C TYR A 418 19.55 16.57 -8.70
N GLU A 419 19.42 16.16 -9.96
CA GLU A 419 18.15 16.21 -10.70
C GLU A 419 17.45 14.85 -10.61
N ASN A 420 16.12 14.85 -10.53
CA ASN A 420 15.32 13.62 -10.55
C ASN A 420 15.06 13.17 -12.00
N GLY A 421 15.40 11.94 -12.32
CA GLY A 421 15.47 11.46 -13.69
C GLY A 421 16.77 11.89 -14.38
N TYR A 422 17.04 11.28 -15.54
CA TYR A 422 18.16 11.67 -16.39
C TYR A 422 17.66 12.37 -17.66
N ARG A 423 18.43 13.31 -18.19
CA ARG A 423 18.07 14.03 -19.43
C ARG A 423 18.10 13.09 -20.63
N LEU A 424 17.03 13.10 -21.43
CA LEU A 424 16.94 12.31 -22.67
C LEU A 424 18.05 12.65 -23.68
N GLY A 425 18.48 13.91 -23.68
CA GLY A 425 19.51 14.42 -24.58
C GLY A 425 19.76 15.90 -24.33
N TRP A 426 20.50 16.52 -25.22
CA TRP A 426 20.84 17.93 -25.17
C TRP A 426 20.93 18.53 -26.58
N GLU A 427 20.86 19.86 -26.66
CA GLU A 427 20.93 20.62 -27.90
C GLU A 427 22.22 21.44 -27.94
N ASN A 428 22.90 21.48 -29.07
CA ASN A 428 24.03 22.37 -29.33
C ASN A 428 23.98 22.86 -30.77
N ASN A 429 24.00 24.18 -30.98
CA ASN A 429 23.96 24.81 -32.30
C ASN A 429 22.86 24.28 -33.23
N ASN A 430 21.61 24.16 -32.73
CA ASN A 430 20.46 23.57 -33.43
C ASN A 430 20.62 22.09 -33.85
N ARG A 431 21.60 21.37 -33.28
CA ARG A 431 21.75 19.92 -33.42
C ARG A 431 21.38 19.24 -32.12
N TYR A 432 20.67 18.12 -32.22
CA TYR A 432 20.14 17.38 -31.08
C TYR A 432 20.95 16.11 -30.90
N TYR A 433 21.39 15.86 -29.67
CA TYR A 433 22.17 14.69 -29.29
C TYR A 433 21.40 13.89 -28.26
N VAL A 434 21.31 12.57 -28.47
CA VAL A 434 20.59 11.67 -27.55
C VAL A 434 21.56 11.04 -26.56
N ASN A 435 21.12 10.92 -25.31
CA ASN A 435 21.84 10.15 -24.30
C ASN A 435 21.41 8.68 -24.38
N ASN A 436 22.20 7.89 -25.10
CA ASN A 436 21.93 6.49 -25.40
C ASN A 436 22.72 5.50 -24.55
N HIS A 437 23.75 5.96 -23.83
CA HIS A 437 24.49 5.17 -22.85
C HIS A 437 24.18 5.66 -21.44
N LEU A 438 23.82 4.76 -20.54
CA LEU A 438 23.54 5.08 -19.13
C LEU A 438 24.59 4.45 -18.24
N ASP A 439 25.38 5.27 -17.56
CA ASP A 439 26.24 4.78 -16.48
C ASP A 439 25.45 4.74 -15.17
N ILE A 440 25.07 3.52 -14.78
CA ILE A 440 24.23 3.26 -13.63
C ILE A 440 25.11 2.97 -12.42
N ILE A 441 25.07 3.86 -11.44
CA ILE A 441 25.81 3.73 -10.19
C ILE A 441 24.81 3.34 -9.10
N LEU A 442 24.90 2.11 -8.63
CA LEU A 442 24.05 1.59 -7.57
C LEU A 442 24.83 1.50 -6.27
N ARG A 443 24.27 2.10 -5.22
CA ARG A 443 24.87 2.05 -3.88
C ARG A 443 24.14 1.05 -3.00
N TYR A 444 24.89 0.26 -2.25
CA TYR A 444 24.33 -0.73 -1.33
C TYR A 444 24.88 -0.60 0.09
N HIS A 445 24.08 -1.03 1.06
CA HIS A 445 24.47 -1.15 2.46
C HIS A 445 24.38 -2.61 2.90
N GLN A 446 25.38 -3.07 3.65
CA GLN A 446 25.49 -4.45 4.13
C GLN A 446 25.32 -4.52 5.66
N PRO A 447 24.09 -4.67 6.18
CA PRO A 447 23.86 -4.76 7.63
C PRO A 447 24.27 -6.11 8.23
N ARG A 448 24.32 -7.19 7.43
CA ARG A 448 24.73 -8.54 7.85
C ARG A 448 25.55 -9.20 6.73
N PRO A 449 26.40 -10.19 7.03
CA PRO A 449 27.07 -10.99 6.00
C PRO A 449 26.08 -11.52 4.95
N ASP A 450 26.41 -11.38 3.67
CA ASP A 450 25.62 -11.81 2.49
C ASP A 450 24.19 -11.26 2.37
N VAL A 451 23.87 -10.21 3.13
CA VAL A 451 22.59 -9.50 3.02
C VAL A 451 22.86 -8.07 2.59
N TYR A 452 22.36 -7.72 1.41
CA TYR A 452 22.56 -6.42 0.80
C TYR A 452 21.24 -5.68 0.63
N ARG A 453 21.29 -4.36 0.78
CA ARG A 453 20.13 -3.49 0.61
C ARG A 453 20.51 -2.32 -0.29
N VAL A 454 19.69 -2.03 -1.30
CA VAL A 454 19.92 -0.90 -2.20
C VAL A 454 19.57 0.41 -1.50
N VAL A 455 20.51 1.36 -1.49
CA VAL A 455 20.39 2.65 -0.81
C VAL A 455 20.62 3.86 -1.72
N GLY A 456 21.09 3.67 -2.94
CA GLY A 456 21.26 4.75 -3.91
C GLY A 456 21.12 4.28 -5.34
N PHE A 457 20.52 5.12 -6.18
CA PHE A 457 20.38 4.88 -7.61
C PHE A 457 20.71 6.15 -8.40
N GLU A 458 21.96 6.25 -8.82
CA GLU A 458 22.48 7.36 -9.61
C GLU A 458 22.66 6.93 -11.07
N VAL A 459 22.33 7.81 -12.00
CA VAL A 459 22.49 7.58 -13.45
C VAL A 459 23.20 8.77 -14.06
N GLN A 460 24.34 8.50 -14.70
CA GLN A 460 25.10 9.49 -15.45
C GLN A 460 24.91 9.22 -16.96
N PRO A 461 24.07 10.01 -17.64
CA PRO A 461 23.78 9.79 -19.05
C PRO A 461 24.92 10.27 -19.95
N GLN A 462 25.22 9.50 -20.99
CA GLN A 462 26.22 9.84 -22.01
C GLN A 462 25.65 9.68 -23.43
N SER A 463 26.14 10.51 -24.34
CA SER A 463 25.83 10.43 -25.77
C SER A 463 27.01 9.81 -26.51
N ILE A 464 26.81 8.65 -27.11
CA ILE A 464 27.86 7.84 -27.72
C ILE A 464 27.41 7.38 -29.10
N ASP A 465 28.08 7.83 -30.15
CA ASP A 465 27.78 7.37 -31.50
C ASP A 465 27.94 5.85 -31.65
N SER A 466 27.06 5.23 -32.44
CA SER A 466 27.04 3.79 -32.66
C SER A 466 28.39 3.21 -33.14
N SER A 467 29.20 3.99 -33.85
CA SER A 467 30.54 3.56 -34.32
C SER A 467 31.57 3.39 -33.20
N ARG A 468 31.35 4.00 -32.03
CA ARG A 468 32.28 3.95 -30.88
C ARG A 468 32.17 2.68 -30.08
N PHE A 469 31.09 1.91 -30.25
CA PHE A 469 30.90 0.63 -29.57
C PHE A 469 31.62 -0.49 -30.32
N LYS A 470 32.58 -1.13 -29.65
CA LYS A 470 33.22 -2.36 -30.15
C LYS A 470 32.72 -3.55 -29.36
N PHE A 471 32.07 -4.48 -30.05
CA PHE A 471 31.65 -5.77 -29.48
C PHE A 471 32.68 -6.83 -29.83
N THR A 472 33.20 -7.50 -28.81
CA THR A 472 34.04 -8.68 -29.00
C THR A 472 33.16 -9.89 -29.27
N SER A 473 33.59 -10.81 -30.14
CA SER A 473 32.86 -12.07 -30.36
C SER A 473 32.90 -13.02 -29.16
N VAL A 474 33.86 -12.82 -28.24
CA VAL A 474 34.13 -13.69 -27.10
C VAL A 474 33.35 -13.30 -25.84
N SER A 475 33.12 -12.00 -25.61
CA SER A 475 32.45 -11.47 -24.42
C SER A 475 31.13 -10.81 -24.79
N PRO A 476 30.09 -10.91 -23.93
CA PRO A 476 28.85 -10.16 -24.14
C PRO A 476 29.03 -8.65 -23.98
N GLU A 477 30.12 -8.23 -23.34
CA GLU A 477 30.42 -6.84 -23.01
C GLU A 477 30.99 -6.07 -24.20
N CYS A 478 30.57 -4.81 -24.33
CA CYS A 478 31.14 -3.84 -25.25
C CYS A 478 32.31 -3.07 -24.64
N THR A 479 33.06 -2.37 -25.49
CA THR A 479 34.00 -1.34 -25.06
C THR A 479 33.66 -0.03 -25.77
N ILE A 480 33.75 1.07 -25.03
CA ILE A 480 33.47 2.42 -25.51
C ILE A 480 34.81 3.07 -25.87
N THR A 481 34.93 3.56 -27.09
CA THR A 481 36.10 4.33 -27.55
C THR A 481 35.80 5.82 -27.57
N ASP A 482 36.83 6.67 -27.61
CA ASP A 482 36.65 8.11 -27.81
C ASP A 482 36.16 8.40 -29.23
N GLY A 483 35.30 9.42 -29.36
CA GLY A 483 34.72 9.79 -30.65
C GLY A 483 33.57 10.77 -30.49
N GLU A 484 32.77 10.89 -31.54
CA GLU A 484 31.65 11.83 -31.60
C GLU A 484 30.44 11.38 -30.76
N ASN A 485 29.53 12.33 -30.52
CA ASN A 485 28.29 12.12 -29.81
C ASN A 485 27.19 11.68 -30.80
N GLN A 486 26.19 10.94 -30.32
CA GLN A 486 25.10 10.43 -31.16
C GLN A 486 24.13 11.56 -31.53
N GLU A 487 24.30 12.14 -32.71
CA GLU A 487 23.38 13.13 -33.29
C GLU A 487 22.08 12.45 -33.75
N VAL A 488 20.94 13.14 -33.58
CA VAL A 488 19.61 12.77 -34.09
C VAL A 488 19.28 13.68 -35.26
N GLY A 489 19.60 13.23 -36.47
CA GLY A 489 19.32 13.96 -37.70
C GLY A 489 17.86 13.87 -38.13
N LYS A 490 17.47 14.61 -39.18
CA LYS A 490 16.12 14.58 -39.78
C LYS A 490 15.78 13.29 -40.56
N GLY A 491 16.75 12.41 -40.74
CA GLY A 491 16.63 11.18 -41.52
C GLY A 491 16.44 9.93 -40.66
N ILE A 492 16.81 8.78 -41.22
CA ILE A 492 16.90 7.53 -40.48
C ILE A 492 18.14 7.60 -39.59
N ASN A 493 17.97 7.34 -38.29
CA ASN A 493 19.07 7.29 -37.34
C ASN A 493 19.19 5.87 -36.77
N ASN A 494 20.43 5.38 -36.64
CA ASN A 494 20.70 4.09 -36.01
C ASN A 494 21.25 4.35 -34.62
N ILE A 495 20.44 4.07 -33.59
CA ILE A 495 20.81 4.35 -32.20
C ILE A 495 20.99 3.04 -31.46
N MET A 496 22.15 2.89 -30.82
CA MET A 496 22.42 1.77 -29.95
C MET A 496 22.21 2.17 -28.49
N TRP A 497 21.32 1.49 -27.79
CA TRP A 497 21.06 1.72 -26.37
C TRP A 497 21.90 0.78 -25.50
N THR A 498 22.75 1.35 -24.66
CA THR A 498 23.68 0.59 -23.82
C THR A 498 23.69 1.13 -22.39
N TYR A 499 24.25 0.34 -21.48
CA TYR A 499 24.40 0.72 -20.08
C TYR A 499 25.65 0.09 -19.47
N SER A 500 26.19 0.76 -18.46
CA SER A 500 27.16 0.22 -17.53
C SER A 500 26.55 0.19 -16.13
N VAL A 501 27.04 -0.71 -15.28
CA VAL A 501 26.64 -0.81 -13.88
C VAL A 501 27.89 -0.84 -13.03
N THR A 502 27.94 0.07 -12.06
CA THR A 502 29.00 0.13 -11.04
C THR A 502 28.34 0.04 -9.67
N TRP A 503 28.79 -0.89 -8.84
CA TRP A 503 28.33 -1.02 -7.46
C TRP A 503 29.28 -0.36 -6.48
N GLU A 504 28.75 0.50 -5.61
CA GLU A 504 29.49 1.14 -4.52
C GLU A 504 28.91 0.76 -3.16
N GLU A 505 29.77 0.45 -2.20
CA GLU A 505 29.35 0.26 -0.81
C GLU A 505 29.12 1.62 -0.13
N SER A 506 28.06 1.72 0.66
CA SER A 506 27.66 2.94 1.36
C SER A 506 27.33 2.67 2.83
N ASP A 507 27.79 3.58 3.69
CA ASP A 507 27.53 3.55 5.13
C ASP A 507 26.10 3.97 5.50
N VAL A 508 25.30 4.44 4.53
CA VAL A 508 23.95 4.94 4.76
C VAL A 508 23.00 3.78 5.10
N PRO A 509 22.38 3.76 6.30
CA PRO A 509 21.36 2.78 6.62
C PRO A 509 20.18 2.85 5.67
N TRP A 510 19.57 1.71 5.35
CA TRP A 510 18.41 1.65 4.43
C TRP A 510 17.26 2.60 4.84
N ALA A 511 17.04 2.81 6.13
CA ALA A 511 15.98 3.70 6.63
C ALA A 511 16.18 5.17 6.23
N SER A 512 17.43 5.63 6.10
CA SER A 512 17.79 7.01 5.74
C SER A 512 18.20 7.15 4.27
N ARG A 513 17.97 6.12 3.44
CA ARG A 513 18.33 6.15 2.00
C ARG A 513 17.64 7.28 1.21
N TRP A 514 16.48 7.73 1.69
CA TRP A 514 15.73 8.84 1.09
C TRP A 514 16.33 10.21 1.42
N ASP A 515 17.14 10.32 2.46
CA ASP A 515 17.73 11.61 2.89
C ASP A 515 18.63 12.18 1.79
N ALA A 516 19.31 11.32 1.02
CA ALA A 516 20.08 11.73 -0.15
C ALA A 516 19.21 12.45 -1.20
N TYR A 517 17.97 11.99 -1.40
CA TYR A 517 17.01 12.58 -2.35
C TYR A 517 16.31 13.81 -1.77
N LEU A 518 16.12 13.87 -0.46
CA LEU A 518 15.47 15.01 0.22
C LEU A 518 16.46 16.15 0.49
N SER A 519 17.76 15.88 0.54
CA SER A 519 18.81 16.88 0.77
C SER A 519 19.05 17.87 -0.37
N MET A 520 18.06 18.07 -1.25
CA MET A 520 18.08 19.11 -2.29
C MET A 520 18.31 20.48 -1.63
N LYS A 521 19.40 21.13 -2.00
CA LYS A 521 20.13 22.13 -1.19
C LYS A 521 19.45 23.48 -0.94
N ASP A 522 18.20 23.69 -1.32
CA ASP A 522 17.52 24.98 -1.13
C ASP A 522 16.94 25.20 0.29
N VAL A 523 17.24 24.32 1.25
CA VAL A 523 16.78 24.45 2.66
C VAL A 523 17.16 25.81 3.26
N GLN A 524 18.36 26.33 2.94
CA GLN A 524 18.82 27.61 3.48
C GLN A 524 18.01 28.81 2.99
N ILE A 525 17.53 28.75 1.75
CA ILE A 525 16.75 29.82 1.15
C ILE A 525 15.29 29.75 1.60
N HIS A 526 14.75 28.54 1.75
CA HIS A 526 13.40 28.31 2.24
C HIS A 526 13.19 28.92 3.63
N TRP A 527 14.10 28.69 4.60
CA TRP A 527 13.92 29.25 5.95
C TRP A 527 13.98 30.79 5.98
N PHE A 528 14.77 31.41 5.12
CA PHE A 528 14.85 32.87 5.04
C PHE A 528 13.55 33.47 4.47
N SER A 529 13.02 32.90 3.38
CA SER A 529 11.73 33.29 2.82
C SER A 529 10.59 33.11 3.83
N ILE A 530 10.65 32.03 4.61
CA ILE A 530 9.74 31.72 5.71
C ILE A 530 9.76 32.81 6.79
N VAL A 531 10.94 33.14 7.32
CA VAL A 531 11.07 34.12 8.42
C VAL A 531 10.58 35.49 7.96
N ASN A 532 10.94 35.91 6.74
CA ASN A 532 10.50 37.18 6.22
C ASN A 532 8.98 37.22 5.99
N SER A 533 8.38 36.15 5.47
CA SER A 533 6.93 36.07 5.27
C SER A 533 6.18 36.18 6.61
N ILE A 534 6.69 35.55 7.67
CA ILE A 534 6.15 35.69 9.04
C ILE A 534 6.21 37.14 9.51
N VAL A 535 7.35 37.83 9.31
CA VAL A 535 7.50 39.24 9.69
C VAL A 535 6.51 40.12 8.93
N VAL A 536 6.39 39.94 7.61
CA VAL A 536 5.44 40.70 6.76
C VAL A 536 4.00 40.48 7.24
N ILE A 537 3.62 39.23 7.51
CA ILE A 537 2.30 38.85 8.02
C ILE A 537 2.00 39.49 9.37
N LEU A 538 2.95 39.42 10.31
CA LEU A 538 2.81 40.02 11.64
C LEU A 538 2.71 41.55 11.55
N CYS A 539 3.47 42.18 10.66
CA CYS A 539 3.39 43.62 10.40
C CYS A 539 2.04 44.02 9.79
N LEU A 540 1.55 43.29 8.77
CA LEU A 540 0.23 43.53 8.16
C LEU A 540 -0.89 43.34 9.18
N PHE A 541 -0.83 42.27 9.96
CA PHE A 541 -1.79 42.00 11.04
C PHE A 541 -1.77 43.10 12.11
N GLY A 542 -0.58 43.51 12.57
CA GLY A 542 -0.41 44.57 13.56
C GLY A 542 -0.94 45.90 13.06
N PHE A 543 -0.59 46.30 11.84
CA PHE A 543 -1.04 47.54 11.21
C PHE A 543 -2.56 47.57 11.03
N LEU A 544 -3.13 46.50 10.50
CA LEU A 544 -4.57 46.34 10.33
C LEU A 544 -5.32 46.35 11.68
N SER A 545 -4.77 45.68 12.69
CA SER A 545 -5.34 45.68 14.05
C SER A 545 -5.35 47.09 14.63
N VAL A 546 -4.29 47.88 14.43
CA VAL A 546 -4.25 49.29 14.84
C VAL A 546 -5.30 50.11 14.10
N ILE A 547 -5.45 49.93 12.78
CA ILE A 547 -6.50 50.61 11.99
C ILE A 547 -7.88 50.28 12.53
N ILE A 548 -8.17 49.00 12.79
CA ILE A 548 -9.49 48.56 13.28
C ILE A 548 -9.74 49.08 14.69
N VAL A 549 -8.80 48.90 15.62
CA VAL A 549 -8.94 49.38 17.00
C VAL A 549 -9.12 50.90 17.03
N ARG A 550 -8.37 51.66 16.23
CA ARG A 550 -8.55 53.12 16.12
C ARG A 550 -9.90 53.48 15.49
N THR A 551 -10.33 52.78 14.44
CA THR A 551 -11.61 53.03 13.77
C THR A 551 -12.77 52.75 14.72
N VAL A 552 -12.75 51.60 15.40
CA VAL A 552 -13.76 51.21 16.40
C VAL A 552 -13.74 52.16 17.60
N ARG A 553 -12.57 52.52 18.15
CA ARG A 553 -12.47 53.50 19.25
C ARG A 553 -12.99 54.87 18.86
N ARG A 554 -12.67 55.37 17.66
CA ARG A 554 -13.17 56.65 17.13
C ARG A 554 -14.68 56.61 16.94
N ASP A 555 -15.22 55.51 16.43
CA ASP A 555 -16.65 55.34 16.22
C ASP A 555 -17.39 55.29 17.56
N ILE A 556 -16.92 54.48 18.53
CA ILE A 556 -17.43 54.45 19.90
C ILE A 556 -17.39 55.85 20.55
N ALA A 557 -16.27 56.57 20.41
CA ALA A 557 -16.13 57.92 20.96
C ALA A 557 -17.10 58.93 20.33
N LYS A 558 -17.45 58.76 19.03
CA LYS A 558 -18.45 59.58 18.36
C LYS A 558 -19.84 59.34 18.94
N TYR A 559 -20.22 58.09 19.19
CA TYR A 559 -21.50 57.75 19.84
C TYR A 559 -21.58 58.23 21.29
N ASN A 560 -20.47 58.22 22.03
CA ASN A 560 -20.47 58.68 23.43
C ASN A 560 -20.53 60.21 23.57
N LYS A 561 -20.29 60.98 22.51
CA LYS A 561 -20.16 62.45 22.57
C LYS A 561 -21.43 63.24 22.26
N GLY A 562 -22.57 62.62 21.98
CA GLY A 562 -23.79 63.39 21.78
C GLY A 562 -25.06 62.54 21.68
N GLU A 563 -25.78 62.47 22.80
CA GLU A 563 -27.22 62.20 22.88
C GLU A 563 -28.08 63.32 22.23
N GLU A 564 -27.48 64.34 21.59
CA GLU A 564 -28.23 65.41 20.90
C GLU A 564 -28.18 65.34 19.37
N MET A 565 -27.46 64.38 18.78
CA MET A 565 -27.40 64.20 17.33
C MET A 565 -28.22 62.98 16.87
N ASP A 566 -29.32 62.69 17.59
CA ASP A 566 -30.15 61.51 17.41
C ASP A 566 -30.74 61.41 15.99
N ASP A 567 -31.20 62.52 15.40
CA ASP A 567 -32.00 62.41 14.17
C ASP A 567 -31.20 62.10 12.89
N THR A 568 -29.91 62.47 12.80
CA THR A 568 -29.11 62.23 11.58
C THR A 568 -28.20 61.01 11.68
N LEU A 569 -27.90 60.55 12.89
CA LEU A 569 -26.99 59.42 13.09
C LEU A 569 -27.72 58.06 13.09
N GLU A 570 -29.04 58.04 13.34
CA GLU A 570 -29.88 56.84 13.35
C GLU A 570 -29.90 56.06 12.02
N GLU A 571 -29.44 56.64 10.91
CA GLU A 571 -29.45 55.92 9.63
C GLU A 571 -28.25 54.99 9.45
N SER A 572 -27.08 55.27 10.05
CA SER A 572 -25.84 54.52 9.76
C SER A 572 -25.03 54.18 11.02
N GLY A 573 -24.78 52.88 11.24
CA GLY A 573 -23.97 52.43 12.37
C GLY A 573 -24.02 50.92 12.61
N TRP A 574 -22.92 50.32 13.07
CA TRP A 574 -22.86 48.89 13.40
C TRP A 574 -23.84 48.51 14.52
N LYS A 575 -24.12 49.44 15.45
CA LYS A 575 -25.12 49.28 16.52
C LYS A 575 -26.52 49.00 15.97
N LEU A 576 -26.89 49.51 14.79
CA LEU A 576 -28.21 49.25 14.22
C LEU A 576 -28.29 47.89 13.53
N ILE A 577 -27.14 47.35 13.11
CA ILE A 577 -27.04 46.09 12.36
C ILE A 577 -26.98 44.89 13.31
N HIS A 578 -26.65 45.08 14.60
CA HIS A 578 -26.45 43.98 15.56
C HIS A 578 -27.63 42.99 15.61
N GLY A 579 -28.87 43.48 15.50
CA GLY A 579 -30.09 42.66 15.48
C GLY A 579 -30.31 41.89 14.17
N ASP A 580 -29.59 42.22 13.09
CA ASP A 580 -29.68 41.56 11.79
C ASP A 580 -28.49 40.66 11.47
N VAL A 581 -27.33 40.84 12.13
CA VAL A 581 -26.09 40.06 11.85
C VAL A 581 -26.29 38.55 11.98
N PHE A 582 -27.04 38.09 12.99
CA PHE A 582 -27.27 36.66 13.23
C PHE A 582 -28.54 36.13 12.56
N ARG A 583 -29.20 36.93 11.72
CA ARG A 583 -30.34 36.46 10.93
C ARG A 583 -29.87 35.41 9.92
N PRO A 584 -30.67 34.37 9.64
CA PRO A 584 -30.35 33.44 8.57
C PRO A 584 -30.17 34.19 7.24
N PRO A 585 -29.02 34.04 6.57
CA PRO A 585 -28.79 34.71 5.29
C PRO A 585 -29.66 34.05 4.20
N PRO A 586 -30.02 34.79 3.12
CA PRO A 586 -30.81 34.24 2.03
C PRO A 586 -30.15 33.01 1.40
N GLY A 587 -28.81 33.00 1.32
CA GLY A 587 -28.00 31.89 0.82
C GLY A 587 -27.57 30.86 1.89
N SER A 588 -28.37 30.62 2.93
CA SER A 588 -27.98 29.77 4.08
C SER A 588 -27.46 28.38 3.71
N MET A 589 -28.05 27.72 2.71
CA MET A 589 -27.56 26.43 2.22
C MET A 589 -26.15 26.53 1.63
N LEU A 590 -25.87 27.57 0.84
CA LEU A 590 -24.56 27.72 0.21
C LEU A 590 -23.47 27.96 1.26
N LEU A 591 -23.74 28.85 2.22
CA LEU A 591 -22.84 29.10 3.35
C LEU A 591 -22.53 27.80 4.11
N VAL A 592 -23.55 27.00 4.40
CA VAL A 592 -23.38 25.71 5.09
C VAL A 592 -22.54 24.74 4.26
N ASN A 593 -22.72 24.68 2.94
CA ASN A 593 -21.91 23.83 2.07
C ASN A 593 -20.44 24.22 2.11
N PHE A 594 -20.13 25.52 2.00
CA PHE A 594 -18.75 26.02 2.09
C PHE A 594 -18.11 25.69 3.43
N VAL A 595 -18.82 25.91 4.54
CA VAL A 595 -18.29 25.63 5.88
C VAL A 595 -18.10 24.12 6.09
N GLY A 596 -19.06 23.30 5.68
CA GLY A 596 -18.98 21.84 5.79
C GLY A 596 -17.79 21.27 5.02
N THR A 597 -17.68 21.61 3.73
CA THR A 597 -16.56 21.15 2.89
C THR A 597 -15.22 21.77 3.32
N GLY A 598 -15.20 23.01 3.82
CA GLY A 598 -14.00 23.63 4.36
C GLY A 598 -13.46 22.89 5.59
N ILE A 599 -14.34 22.48 6.52
CA ILE A 599 -13.97 21.65 7.66
C ILE A 599 -13.46 20.28 7.19
N GLN A 600 -14.09 19.70 6.16
CA GLN A 600 -13.64 18.45 5.55
C GLN A 600 -12.19 18.54 5.05
N LEU A 601 -11.87 19.60 4.31
CA LEU A 601 -10.53 19.84 3.75
C LEU A 601 -9.50 20.10 4.85
N VAL A 602 -9.80 20.97 5.81
CA VAL A 602 -8.88 21.27 6.92
C VAL A 602 -8.63 20.03 7.76
N GLY A 603 -9.66 19.25 8.07
CA GLY A 603 -9.53 17.99 8.80
C GLY A 603 -8.68 16.97 8.07
N MET A 604 -8.90 16.80 6.76
CA MET A 604 -8.08 15.93 5.92
C MET A 604 -6.62 16.37 5.94
N VAL A 605 -6.31 17.65 5.64
CA VAL A 605 -4.93 18.16 5.62
C VAL A 605 -4.26 17.95 6.99
N ALA A 606 -4.93 18.31 8.08
CA ALA A 606 -4.37 18.21 9.42
C ALA A 606 -4.01 16.76 9.80
N ILE A 607 -4.90 15.80 9.49
CA ILE A 607 -4.65 14.38 9.81
C ILE A 607 -3.58 13.80 8.88
N THR A 608 -3.60 14.12 7.59
CA THR A 608 -2.56 13.69 6.65
C THR A 608 -1.18 14.20 7.07
N VAL A 609 -1.07 15.48 7.42
CA VAL A 609 0.19 16.09 7.91
C VAL A 609 0.63 15.44 9.22
N PHE A 610 -0.29 15.21 10.16
CA PHE A 610 0.05 14.53 11.42
C PHE A 610 0.66 13.14 11.18
N PHE A 611 0.06 12.32 10.31
CA PHE A 611 0.61 11.01 9.98
C PHE A 611 1.89 11.05 9.14
N ALA A 612 2.06 12.09 8.31
CA ALA A 612 3.33 12.34 7.62
C ALA A 612 4.46 12.69 8.61
N MET A 613 4.18 13.54 9.61
CA MET A 613 5.14 13.90 10.67
C MET A 613 5.57 12.71 11.54
N LEU A 614 4.68 11.73 11.74
CA LEU A 614 5.03 10.47 12.43
C LEU A 614 5.90 9.53 11.57
N GLY A 615 6.20 9.88 10.32
CA GLY A 615 6.97 9.05 9.39
C GLY A 615 6.19 7.87 8.79
N MET A 616 4.89 7.72 9.11
CA MET A 616 4.08 6.60 8.61
C MET A 616 3.67 6.77 7.14
N LEU A 617 3.61 8.01 6.65
CA LEU A 617 3.44 8.33 5.22
C LEU A 617 4.79 8.71 4.64
N SER A 618 5.76 7.79 4.70
CA SER A 618 7.10 8.08 4.24
C SER A 618 7.13 8.32 2.72
N PRO A 619 8.01 9.20 2.23
CA PRO A 619 8.27 9.36 0.79
C PRO A 619 8.65 8.03 0.09
N ALA A 620 9.11 7.03 0.87
CA ALA A 620 9.43 5.70 0.38
C ALA A 620 8.26 4.96 -0.26
N SER A 621 7.03 5.26 0.18
CA SER A 621 5.82 4.71 -0.40
C SER A 621 5.23 5.70 -1.39
N ARG A 622 5.62 5.58 -2.67
CA ARG A 622 5.16 6.47 -3.75
C ARG A 622 3.63 6.45 -3.85
N GLY A 623 3.00 7.61 -4.05
CA GLY A 623 1.54 7.77 -4.13
C GLY A 623 0.75 7.51 -2.83
N SER A 624 1.38 7.01 -1.76
CA SER A 624 0.71 6.75 -0.48
C SER A 624 0.08 8.00 0.12
N LEU A 625 0.80 9.13 0.11
CA LEU A 625 0.32 10.42 0.61
C LEU A 625 -0.98 10.87 -0.10
N MET A 626 -1.02 10.75 -1.42
CA MET A 626 -2.19 11.12 -2.22
C MET A 626 -3.35 10.14 -1.97
N SER A 627 -3.06 8.84 -1.90
CA SER A 627 -4.05 7.82 -1.57
C SER A 627 -4.66 8.05 -0.17
N ALA A 628 -3.82 8.34 0.81
CA ALA A 628 -4.20 8.65 2.18
C ALA A 628 -5.06 9.91 2.23
N ALA A 629 -4.68 10.99 1.52
CA ALA A 629 -5.47 12.21 1.45
C ALA A 629 -6.88 11.95 0.89
N ILE A 630 -7.02 11.17 -0.19
CA ILE A 630 -8.31 10.83 -0.79
C ILE A 630 -9.19 10.02 0.20
N VAL A 631 -8.61 9.00 0.84
CA VAL A 631 -9.33 8.16 1.82
C VAL A 631 -9.74 8.99 3.04
N LEU A 632 -8.81 9.78 3.59
CA LEU A 632 -9.07 10.65 4.74
C LEU A 632 -10.12 11.72 4.42
N PHE A 633 -10.12 12.27 3.20
CA PHE A 633 -11.16 13.20 2.76
C PHE A 633 -12.55 12.56 2.84
N CYS A 634 -12.69 11.32 2.36
CA CYS A 634 -13.97 10.60 2.40
C CYS A 634 -14.40 10.28 3.83
N LEU A 635 -13.46 9.91 4.71
CA LEU A 635 -13.74 9.67 6.14
C LEU A 635 -14.13 10.96 6.87
N MET A 636 -13.51 12.09 6.51
CA MET A 636 -13.86 13.42 7.04
C MET A 636 -15.26 13.89 6.60
N GLY A 637 -15.92 13.20 5.67
CA GLY A 637 -17.33 13.41 5.33
C GLY A 637 -18.24 13.37 6.56
N LEU A 638 -17.97 12.49 7.54
CA LEU A 638 -18.74 12.40 8.79
C LEU A 638 -18.66 13.71 9.61
N VAL A 639 -17.46 14.27 9.75
CA VAL A 639 -17.21 15.50 10.51
C VAL A 639 -17.81 16.70 9.77
N ALA A 640 -17.61 16.76 8.45
CA ALA A 640 -18.20 17.76 7.57
C ALA A 640 -19.73 17.78 7.69
N GLY A 641 -20.36 16.60 7.62
CA GLY A 641 -21.79 16.42 7.80
C GLY A 641 -22.27 16.92 9.17
N TYR A 642 -21.59 16.56 10.25
CA TYR A 642 -21.96 16.99 11.60
C TYR A 642 -22.00 18.52 11.75
N HIS A 643 -20.93 19.19 11.31
CA HIS A 643 -20.87 20.65 11.40
C HIS A 643 -21.85 21.33 10.45
N ALA A 644 -22.01 20.82 9.22
CA ALA A 644 -23.00 21.32 8.28
C ALA A 644 -24.43 21.18 8.82
N GLY A 645 -24.79 20.03 9.39
CA GLY A 645 -26.10 19.78 9.96
C GLY A 645 -26.40 20.68 11.16
N ARG A 646 -25.44 20.88 12.06
CA ARG A 646 -25.61 21.75 13.22
C ARG A 646 -25.71 23.23 12.83
N LEU A 647 -24.91 23.68 11.86
CA LEU A 647 -24.99 25.03 11.34
C LEU A 647 -26.32 25.25 10.61
N TYR A 648 -26.77 24.31 9.80
CA TYR A 648 -28.04 24.41 9.07
C TYR A 648 -29.25 24.51 10.01
N ARG A 649 -29.24 23.77 11.12
CA ARG A 649 -30.25 23.92 12.19
C ARG A 649 -30.17 25.28 12.89
N THR A 650 -28.96 25.79 13.12
CA THR A 650 -28.76 27.12 13.71
C THR A 650 -29.36 28.21 12.82
N LEU A 651 -29.23 28.07 11.50
CA LEU A 651 -29.81 28.97 10.50
C LEU A 651 -31.29 28.68 10.20
N LYS A 652 -31.98 27.87 11.02
CA LYS A 652 -33.40 27.52 10.87
C LYS A 652 -33.76 26.95 9.48
N GLY A 653 -32.84 26.20 8.86
CA GLY A 653 -33.05 25.60 7.54
C GLY A 653 -34.15 24.53 7.53
N THR A 654 -35.02 24.56 6.53
CA THR A 654 -36.22 23.70 6.45
C THR A 654 -35.97 22.38 5.70
N SER A 655 -35.03 22.37 4.76
CA SER A 655 -34.75 21.21 3.89
C SER A 655 -33.40 20.53 4.18
N PRO A 656 -33.26 19.76 5.28
CA PRO A 656 -31.98 19.18 5.71
C PRO A 656 -31.40 18.20 4.69
N ARG A 657 -32.23 17.35 4.08
CA ARG A 657 -31.79 16.36 3.08
C ARG A 657 -31.17 17.01 1.84
N LYS A 658 -31.77 18.09 1.34
CA LYS A 658 -31.25 18.85 0.19
C LYS A 658 -29.92 19.54 0.54
N CYS A 659 -29.78 20.02 1.78
CA CYS A 659 -28.55 20.63 2.24
C CYS A 659 -27.43 19.59 2.30
N ALA A 660 -27.65 18.47 2.98
CA ALA A 660 -26.68 17.38 3.10
C ALA A 660 -26.21 16.90 1.71
N PHE A 661 -27.14 16.63 0.80
CA PHE A 661 -26.80 16.23 -0.57
C PHE A 661 -25.94 17.28 -1.30
N ARG A 662 -26.30 18.56 -1.20
CA ARG A 662 -25.54 19.64 -1.84
C ARG A 662 -24.16 19.82 -1.21
N THR A 663 -24.02 19.64 0.11
CA THR A 663 -22.72 19.69 0.79
C THR A 663 -21.78 18.59 0.27
N ALA A 664 -22.30 17.37 0.09
CA ALA A 664 -21.52 16.25 -0.45
C ALA A 664 -21.18 16.38 -1.94
N VAL A 665 -22.03 17.07 -2.72
CA VAL A 665 -21.91 17.04 -4.19
C VAL A 665 -21.26 18.28 -4.79
N LEU A 666 -21.46 19.47 -4.22
CA LEU A 666 -21.14 20.74 -4.87
C LEU A 666 -19.68 20.86 -5.32
N PHE A 667 -18.70 20.68 -4.42
CA PHE A 667 -17.29 20.83 -4.78
C PHE A 667 -16.70 19.60 -5.47
N PRO A 668 -16.95 18.37 -5.00
CA PRO A 668 -16.43 17.18 -5.69
C PRO A 668 -16.91 17.09 -7.14
N SER A 669 -18.15 17.50 -7.45
CA SER A 669 -18.64 17.53 -8.84
C SER A 669 -17.91 18.54 -9.72
N ILE A 670 -17.56 19.73 -9.20
CA ILE A 670 -16.79 20.73 -9.95
C ILE A 670 -15.36 20.22 -10.22
N ILE A 671 -14.72 19.62 -9.21
CA ILE A 671 -13.35 19.07 -9.32
C ILE A 671 -13.34 17.91 -10.30
N LEU A 672 -14.23 16.93 -10.14
CA LEU A 672 -14.32 15.77 -11.04
C LEU A 672 -14.77 16.16 -12.44
N GLY A 673 -15.68 17.13 -12.59
CA GLY A 673 -16.09 17.64 -13.90
C GLY A 673 -14.94 18.31 -14.65
N THR A 674 -14.17 19.16 -13.96
CA THR A 674 -12.98 19.80 -14.54
C THR A 674 -11.90 18.77 -14.84
N GLY A 675 -11.63 17.85 -13.91
CA GLY A 675 -10.66 16.77 -14.09
C GLY A 675 -11.02 15.84 -15.25
N PHE A 676 -12.30 15.48 -15.40
CA PHE A 676 -12.80 14.67 -16.51
C PHE A 676 -12.64 15.38 -17.85
N LEU A 677 -12.92 16.69 -17.91
CA LEU A 677 -12.70 17.49 -19.11
C LEU A 677 -11.22 17.54 -19.50
N LEU A 678 -10.34 17.82 -18.53
CA LEU A 678 -8.89 17.79 -18.74
C LEU A 678 -8.40 16.39 -19.15
N ASN A 679 -9.01 15.33 -18.61
CA ASN A 679 -8.66 13.96 -18.95
C ASN A 679 -8.88 13.64 -20.43
N PHE A 680 -9.91 14.21 -21.08
CA PHE A 680 -10.10 14.04 -22.53
C PHE A 680 -8.95 14.61 -23.35
N PHE A 681 -8.44 15.79 -22.97
CA PHE A 681 -7.27 16.38 -23.63
C PHE A 681 -6.00 15.54 -23.41
N LEU A 682 -5.83 14.99 -22.20
CA LEU A 682 -4.70 14.11 -21.87
C LEU A 682 -4.75 12.79 -22.65
N ILE A 683 -5.94 12.19 -22.79
CA ILE A 683 -6.15 10.99 -23.63
C ILE A 683 -5.84 11.31 -25.09
N GLY A 684 -6.35 12.43 -25.62
CA GLY A 684 -6.10 12.84 -27.00
C GLY A 684 -4.64 13.15 -27.31
N LYS A 685 -3.83 13.44 -26.29
CA LYS A 685 -2.37 13.62 -26.39
C LYS A 685 -1.57 12.36 -26.02
N HIS A 686 -2.21 11.22 -25.76
CA HIS A 686 -1.55 9.99 -25.31
C HIS A 686 -0.62 10.23 -24.11
N SER A 687 -1.05 11.09 -23.17
CA SER A 687 -0.28 11.41 -21.97
C SER A 687 -0.41 10.29 -20.93
N SER A 688 0.68 9.99 -20.21
CA SER A 688 0.63 9.07 -19.07
C SER A 688 -0.20 9.63 -17.90
N GLY A 689 -0.40 10.95 -17.87
CA GLY A 689 -1.24 11.66 -16.91
C GLY A 689 -2.74 11.39 -17.09
N ALA A 690 -3.15 10.75 -18.18
CA ALA A 690 -4.53 10.37 -18.39
C ALA A 690 -4.97 9.30 -17.37
N ILE A 691 -5.98 9.62 -16.58
CA ILE A 691 -6.60 8.71 -15.61
C ILE A 691 -7.42 7.68 -16.37
N PRO A 692 -7.18 6.37 -16.15
CA PRO A 692 -7.93 5.31 -16.81
C PRO A 692 -9.38 5.28 -16.32
N PHE A 693 -10.29 4.85 -17.19
CA PHE A 693 -11.72 4.81 -16.92
C PHE A 693 -12.07 3.97 -15.67
N THR A 694 -11.33 2.90 -15.40
CA THR A 694 -11.50 2.05 -14.22
C THR A 694 -11.27 2.82 -12.92
N THR A 695 -10.21 3.63 -12.86
CA THR A 695 -9.90 4.48 -11.70
C THR A 695 -10.93 5.60 -11.53
N MET A 696 -11.47 6.14 -12.63
CA MET A 696 -12.58 7.09 -12.55
C MET A 696 -13.82 6.46 -11.89
N ILE A 697 -14.16 5.21 -12.24
CA ILE A 697 -15.24 4.48 -11.57
C ILE A 697 -14.90 4.25 -10.09
N ALA A 698 -13.67 3.86 -9.77
CA ALA A 698 -13.26 3.65 -8.38
C ALA A 698 -13.41 4.92 -7.52
N LEU A 699 -13.04 6.09 -8.05
CA LEU A 699 -13.25 7.38 -7.38
C LEU A 699 -14.74 7.71 -7.20
N LEU A 700 -15.57 7.42 -8.21
CA LEU A 700 -17.03 7.58 -8.10
C LEU A 700 -17.62 6.65 -7.02
N LEU A 701 -17.15 5.42 -6.92
CA LEU A 701 -17.57 4.47 -5.89
C LEU A 701 -17.11 4.91 -4.50
N LEU A 702 -15.91 5.46 -4.36
CA LEU A 702 -15.45 5.99 -3.08
C LEU A 702 -16.27 7.22 -2.66
N TRP A 703 -16.60 8.10 -3.60
CA TRP A 703 -17.43 9.27 -3.35
C TRP A 703 -18.88 8.92 -3.01
N PHE A 704 -19.58 8.17 -3.86
CA PHE A 704 -20.99 7.82 -3.64
C PHE A 704 -21.20 6.68 -2.64
N GLY A 705 -20.21 5.80 -2.48
CA GLY A 705 -20.28 4.63 -1.61
C GLY A 705 -19.74 4.85 -0.19
N VAL A 706 -18.82 5.81 0.01
CA VAL A 706 -18.23 6.07 1.33
C VAL A 706 -18.49 7.51 1.79
N ASP A 707 -18.01 8.50 1.04
CA ASP A 707 -18.07 9.91 1.45
C ASP A 707 -19.52 10.41 1.64
N LEU A 708 -20.37 10.20 0.63
CA LEU A 708 -21.76 10.65 0.66
C LEU A 708 -22.56 10.03 1.83
N PRO A 709 -22.57 8.71 2.06
CA PRO A 709 -23.21 8.12 3.23
C PRO A 709 -22.68 8.62 4.57
N LEU A 710 -21.36 8.76 4.73
CA LEU A 710 -20.76 9.27 5.96
C LEU A 710 -21.19 10.73 6.22
N LEU A 711 -21.27 11.55 5.18
CA LEU A 711 -21.76 12.91 5.30
C LEU A 711 -23.22 12.96 5.72
N PHE A 712 -24.09 12.12 5.15
CA PHE A 712 -25.48 12.02 5.59
C PHE A 712 -25.60 11.56 7.05
N LEU A 713 -24.79 10.60 7.48
CA LEU A 713 -24.74 10.13 8.86
C LEU A 713 -24.29 11.24 9.82
N GLY A 714 -23.24 11.97 9.45
CA GLY A 714 -22.76 13.13 10.20
C GLY A 714 -23.83 14.20 10.31
N PHE A 715 -24.46 14.54 9.18
CA PHE A 715 -25.52 15.53 9.10
C PHE A 715 -26.71 15.16 9.97
N HIS A 716 -27.08 13.87 10.01
CA HIS A 716 -28.14 13.37 10.86
C HIS A 716 -27.90 13.66 12.35
N PHE A 717 -26.70 13.39 12.85
CA PHE A 717 -26.34 13.68 14.25
C PHE A 717 -26.16 15.18 14.50
N GLY A 718 -25.52 15.89 13.57
CA GLY A 718 -25.31 17.34 13.64
C GLY A 718 -26.62 18.12 13.72
N PHE A 719 -27.59 17.77 12.87
CA PHE A 719 -28.91 18.40 12.84
C PHE A 719 -29.71 18.10 14.12
N ARG A 720 -29.45 16.99 14.82
CA ARG A 720 -30.10 16.70 16.11
C ARG A 720 -29.45 17.41 17.30
N LYS A 721 -28.22 17.90 17.16
CA LYS A 721 -27.54 18.67 18.21
C LYS A 721 -28.18 20.06 18.40
N GLN A 722 -28.07 20.59 19.62
CA GLN A 722 -28.51 21.96 19.92
C GLN A 722 -27.84 22.99 19.01
N SER A 723 -28.64 23.95 18.54
CA SER A 723 -28.18 25.09 17.76
C SER A 723 -27.13 25.90 18.52
N TYR A 724 -26.25 26.60 17.81
CA TYR A 724 -25.36 27.57 18.45
C TYR A 724 -26.19 28.74 19.01
N SER A 725 -25.86 29.18 20.23
CA SER A 725 -26.50 30.32 20.86
C SER A 725 -25.95 31.62 20.28
N HIS A 726 -26.82 32.50 19.80
CA HIS A 726 -26.43 33.84 19.35
C HIS A 726 -26.31 34.79 20.55
N PRO A 727 -25.30 35.69 20.56
CA PRO A 727 -25.06 36.60 21.68
C PRO A 727 -26.13 37.70 21.79
N VAL A 728 -26.81 38.00 20.68
CA VAL A 728 -27.86 39.02 20.62
C VAL A 728 -29.12 38.46 19.97
N ARG A 729 -30.28 38.97 20.39
CA ARG A 729 -31.57 38.61 19.81
C ARG A 729 -31.68 39.22 18.42
N THR A 730 -32.21 38.44 17.49
CA THR A 730 -32.43 38.91 16.12
C THR A 730 -33.76 39.62 15.97
N ASN A 731 -33.77 40.69 15.16
CA ASN A 731 -34.98 41.38 14.74
C ASN A 731 -35.79 40.49 13.78
N GLN A 732 -37.11 40.67 13.74
CA GLN A 732 -37.99 39.88 12.85
C GLN A 732 -38.06 40.46 11.44
N ILE A 733 -38.11 41.79 11.31
CA ILE A 733 -38.21 42.49 10.02
C ILE A 733 -36.80 42.92 9.60
N PRO A 734 -36.32 42.56 8.40
CA PRO A 734 -34.98 42.96 7.96
C PRO A 734 -34.99 44.45 7.64
N ARG A 735 -33.93 45.17 8.02
CA ARG A 735 -33.81 46.57 7.59
C ARG A 735 -33.64 46.64 6.08
N GLN A 736 -34.22 47.67 5.47
CA GLN A 736 -33.97 47.97 4.06
C GLN A 736 -32.50 48.39 3.89
N VAL A 737 -31.76 47.63 3.09
CA VAL A 737 -30.39 48.00 2.69
C VAL A 737 -30.53 49.07 1.60
N PRO A 738 -29.89 50.24 1.73
CA PRO A 738 -29.93 51.27 0.71
C PRO A 738 -29.32 50.74 -0.59
N ASP A 739 -29.78 51.27 -1.73
CA ASP A 739 -29.25 50.88 -3.04
C ASP A 739 -27.75 51.15 -3.09
N GLN A 740 -27.00 50.09 -3.32
CA GLN A 740 -25.55 50.16 -3.37
C GLN A 740 -25.11 50.50 -4.80
N PRO A 741 -24.08 51.34 -4.96
CA PRO A 741 -23.47 51.55 -6.26
C PRO A 741 -22.94 50.23 -6.81
N TRP A 742 -22.87 50.12 -8.14
CA TRP A 742 -22.58 48.87 -8.84
C TRP A 742 -21.32 48.14 -8.33
N TYR A 743 -20.27 48.87 -7.94
CA TYR A 743 -19.00 48.30 -7.47
C TYR A 743 -19.08 47.70 -6.05
N LEU A 744 -20.09 48.06 -5.25
CA LEU A 744 -20.35 47.46 -3.94
C LEU A 744 -21.28 46.25 -4.01
N GLN A 745 -21.82 45.93 -5.19
CA GLN A 745 -22.63 44.73 -5.39
C GLN A 745 -21.82 43.46 -5.17
N THR A 746 -22.52 42.35 -4.89
CA THR A 746 -21.92 41.09 -4.45
C THR A 746 -20.88 40.54 -5.43
N LEU A 747 -21.15 40.54 -6.74
CA LEU A 747 -20.23 39.98 -7.75
C LEU A 747 -18.92 40.78 -7.87
N PRO A 748 -18.93 42.11 -8.14
CA PRO A 748 -17.71 42.91 -8.15
C PRO A 748 -16.93 42.83 -6.84
N CYS A 749 -17.60 42.87 -5.69
CA CYS A 749 -16.95 42.72 -4.39
C CYS A 749 -16.26 41.36 -4.23
N MET A 750 -16.89 40.26 -4.66
CA MET A 750 -16.28 38.93 -4.59
C MET A 750 -15.02 38.83 -5.48
N LEU A 751 -15.04 39.42 -6.68
CA LEU A 751 -13.89 39.45 -7.56
C LEU A 751 -12.76 40.33 -7.01
N LEU A 752 -13.09 41.55 -6.56
CA LEU A 752 -12.12 42.49 -5.99
C LEU A 752 -11.50 41.97 -4.68
N ALA A 753 -12.28 41.31 -3.81
CA ALA A 753 -11.75 40.68 -2.61
C ALA A 753 -10.95 39.41 -2.94
N GLY A 754 -11.40 38.63 -3.92
CA GLY A 754 -10.82 37.33 -4.26
C GLY A 754 -9.52 37.44 -5.07
N ILE A 755 -9.34 38.48 -5.88
CA ILE A 755 -8.17 38.63 -6.75
C ILE A 755 -6.87 38.81 -5.97
N LEU A 756 -6.90 39.46 -4.81
CA LEU A 756 -5.71 39.68 -3.99
C LEU A 756 -5.20 38.37 -3.36
N PRO A 757 -6.04 37.56 -2.65
CA PRO A 757 -5.64 36.24 -2.21
C PRO A 757 -5.30 35.27 -3.33
N PHE A 758 -6.04 35.32 -4.45
CA PHE A 758 -5.74 34.48 -5.60
C PHE A 758 -4.37 34.82 -6.18
N GLY A 759 -4.05 36.10 -6.39
CA GLY A 759 -2.76 36.55 -6.91
C GLY A 759 -1.61 36.15 -5.99
N ALA A 760 -1.76 36.35 -4.68
CA ALA A 760 -0.78 35.90 -3.69
C ALA A 760 -0.57 34.38 -3.73
N ALA A 761 -1.66 33.60 -3.70
CA ALA A 761 -1.61 32.14 -3.72
C ALA A 761 -1.01 31.57 -5.01
N PHE A 762 -1.42 32.12 -6.16
CA PHE A 762 -0.94 31.69 -7.47
C PHE A 762 0.56 31.91 -7.60
N ILE A 763 1.06 33.06 -7.15
CA ILE A 763 2.47 33.42 -7.25
C ILE A 763 3.31 32.50 -6.34
N GLU A 764 2.90 32.28 -5.10
CA GLU A 764 3.61 31.37 -4.21
C GLU A 764 3.62 29.94 -4.74
N LEU A 765 2.47 29.43 -5.23
CA LEU A 765 2.40 28.12 -5.87
C LEU A 765 3.31 28.05 -7.10
N PHE A 766 3.31 29.09 -7.94
CA PHE A 766 4.20 29.18 -9.09
C PHE A 766 5.66 29.09 -8.67
N PHE A 767 6.07 29.76 -7.59
CA PHE A 767 7.44 29.67 -7.09
C PHE A 767 7.77 28.32 -6.49
N ILE A 768 6.88 27.73 -5.68
CA ILE A 768 7.05 26.37 -5.15
C ILE A 768 7.26 25.38 -6.30
N PHE A 769 6.50 25.51 -7.39
CA PHE A 769 6.65 24.65 -8.56
C PHE A 769 7.82 25.02 -9.49
N SER A 770 8.28 26.27 -9.48
CA SER A 770 9.35 26.77 -10.36
C SER A 770 10.71 26.89 -9.65
N ASN A 771 10.86 26.28 -8.46
CA ASN A 771 11.98 26.53 -7.56
C ASN A 771 13.27 25.83 -8.02
N TYR A 772 13.87 26.32 -9.11
CA TYR A 772 15.25 25.98 -9.43
C TYR A 772 16.23 27.15 -9.28
N HIS A 773 15.80 28.43 -9.28
CA HIS A 773 16.75 29.56 -9.11
C HIS A 773 16.14 30.93 -8.72
N TRP A 774 14.85 31.04 -8.34
CA TRP A 774 14.12 32.31 -8.49
C TRP A 774 13.39 32.84 -7.23
N TRP A 775 13.84 32.47 -6.03
CA TRP A 775 13.23 32.82 -4.74
C TRP A 775 13.12 34.31 -4.42
N TRP A 776 14.06 35.15 -4.89
CA TRP A 776 14.04 36.59 -4.63
C TRP A 776 12.80 37.26 -5.23
N LYS A 777 12.25 36.71 -6.31
CA LYS A 777 10.98 37.20 -6.87
C LYS A 777 9.80 36.88 -5.95
N SER A 778 9.78 35.74 -5.26
CA SER A 778 8.76 35.47 -4.22
C SER A 778 8.78 36.58 -3.18
N PHE A 779 9.97 36.92 -2.67
CA PHE A 779 10.16 38.02 -1.72
C PHE A 779 9.71 39.38 -2.29
N VAL A 780 10.14 39.74 -3.50
CA VAL A 780 9.80 41.04 -4.12
C VAL A 780 8.31 41.13 -4.43
N ILE A 781 7.65 40.01 -4.76
CA ILE A 781 6.24 40.01 -5.14
C ILE A 781 5.32 39.87 -3.92
N SER A 782 5.62 39.00 -2.95
CA SER A 782 4.89 38.96 -1.68
C SER A 782 5.12 40.23 -0.87
N GLY A 783 6.34 40.75 -0.87
CA GLY A 783 6.66 42.09 -0.37
C GLY A 783 5.96 43.18 -1.16
N GLY A 784 5.87 43.08 -2.48
CA GLY A 784 5.19 44.03 -3.35
C GLY A 784 3.67 44.08 -3.14
N SER A 785 3.02 42.92 -2.98
CA SER A 785 1.60 42.84 -2.64
C SER A 785 1.35 43.35 -1.22
N ALA A 786 2.23 43.06 -0.26
CA ALA A 786 2.18 43.64 1.07
C ALA A 786 2.37 45.16 1.05
N VAL A 787 3.30 45.69 0.25
CA VAL A 787 3.52 47.13 0.06
C VAL A 787 2.33 47.78 -0.62
N TYR A 788 1.70 47.13 -1.60
CA TYR A 788 0.47 47.62 -2.22
C TYR A 788 -0.69 47.66 -1.21
N VAL A 789 -0.89 46.59 -0.45
CA VAL A 789 -1.88 46.52 0.64
C VAL A 789 -1.61 47.59 1.69
N MET A 790 -0.34 47.80 2.05
CA MET A 790 0.10 48.86 2.96
C MET A 790 -0.19 50.25 2.38
N GLY A 791 0.23 50.54 1.15
CA GLY A 791 0.03 51.82 0.48
C GLY A 791 -1.46 52.14 0.32
N TYR A 792 -2.28 51.14 -0.01
CA TYR A 792 -3.73 51.27 -0.09
C TYR A 792 -4.35 51.51 1.29
N ALA A 793 -3.89 50.80 2.32
CA ALA A 793 -4.32 51.00 3.69
C ALA A 793 -3.87 52.35 4.27
N THR A 794 -2.71 52.88 3.86
CA THR A 794 -2.20 54.21 4.20
C THR A 794 -3.00 55.29 3.48
N PHE A 795 -3.22 55.17 2.17
CA PHE A 795 -4.12 56.05 1.42
C PHE A 795 -5.51 56.11 2.07
N TYR A 796 -6.00 54.97 2.56
CA TYR A 796 -7.25 54.87 3.31
C TYR A 796 -7.18 55.46 4.73
N TYR A 797 -6.07 55.28 5.44
CA TYR A 797 -5.82 55.91 6.74
C TYR A 797 -5.98 57.45 6.66
N PHE A 798 -5.55 58.05 5.54
CA PHE A 798 -5.74 59.48 5.27
C PHE A 798 -7.12 59.82 4.68
N SER A 799 -7.75 58.92 3.93
CA SER A 799 -9.08 59.12 3.34
C SER A 799 -10.18 58.82 4.37
N LYS A 800 -10.81 59.87 4.95
CA LYS A 800 -11.89 59.76 5.96
C LYS A 800 -12.90 58.62 5.67
N VAL A 801 -13.04 57.70 6.64
CA VAL A 801 -13.48 56.30 6.48
C VAL A 801 -14.91 55.99 6.95
N SER A 802 -15.63 55.17 6.17
CA SER A 802 -16.83 54.41 6.54
C SER A 802 -16.50 52.97 7.02
N LEU A 803 -17.13 52.50 8.10
CA LEU A 803 -16.87 51.21 8.77
C LEU A 803 -16.93 49.97 7.85
N ASN A 804 -17.81 49.97 6.84
CA ASN A 804 -18.11 48.80 6.01
C ASN A 804 -16.91 48.28 5.20
N PHE A 805 -16.01 49.18 4.75
CA PHE A 805 -14.85 48.78 3.95
C PHE A 805 -13.67 48.29 4.82
N CYS A 806 -13.63 48.70 6.09
CA CYS A 806 -12.61 48.24 7.05
C CYS A 806 -12.76 46.72 7.33
N PHE A 807 -14.01 46.24 7.43
CA PHE A 807 -14.29 44.80 7.53
C PHE A 807 -13.87 44.04 6.26
N PHE A 808 -14.14 44.58 5.07
CA PHE A 808 -13.69 43.99 3.80
C PHE A 808 -12.18 43.79 3.80
N PHE A 809 -11.42 44.84 4.13
CA PHE A 809 -9.96 44.75 4.22
C PHE A 809 -9.50 43.78 5.32
N PHE A 810 -10.20 43.73 6.46
CA PHE A 810 -9.90 42.77 7.51
C PHE A 810 -10.05 41.32 7.07
N PHE A 811 -11.16 40.98 6.42
CA PHE A 811 -11.41 39.62 5.95
C PHE A 811 -10.43 39.20 4.87
N THR A 812 -10.12 40.08 3.90
CA THR A 812 -9.13 39.79 2.86
C THR A 812 -7.74 39.56 3.46
N ASN A 813 -7.33 40.39 4.42
CA ASN A 813 -6.04 40.23 5.09
C ASN A 813 -6.01 39.01 6.02
N LEU A 814 -7.05 38.76 6.81
CA LEU A 814 -7.13 37.58 7.66
C LEU A 814 -7.08 36.30 6.82
N PHE A 815 -7.75 36.30 5.66
CA PHE A 815 -7.68 35.19 4.71
C PHE A 815 -6.26 35.03 4.15
N LEU A 816 -5.59 36.11 3.74
CA LEU A 816 -4.19 36.07 3.34
C LEU A 816 -3.31 35.49 4.45
N ILE A 817 -3.46 35.95 5.69
CA ILE A 817 -2.70 35.47 6.85
C ILE A 817 -2.92 33.98 7.10
N ILE A 818 -4.18 33.52 7.11
CA ILE A 818 -4.52 32.10 7.27
C ILE A 818 -3.94 31.29 6.11
N PHE A 819 -4.09 31.77 4.88
CA PHE A 819 -3.55 31.12 3.70
C PHE A 819 -2.02 31.00 3.77
N TYR A 820 -1.31 32.08 4.08
CA TYR A 820 0.13 32.06 4.26
C TYR A 820 0.54 31.12 5.38
N SER A 821 -0.19 31.08 6.50
CA SER A 821 0.09 30.14 7.59
C SER A 821 -0.11 28.66 7.19
N MET A 822 -1.09 28.37 6.34
CA MET A 822 -1.37 27.02 5.84
C MET A 822 -0.38 26.59 4.77
N LEU A 823 -0.05 27.49 3.83
CA LEU A 823 0.98 27.26 2.84
C LEU A 823 2.34 27.05 3.53
N TYR A 824 2.61 27.82 4.59
CA TYR A 824 3.78 27.67 5.43
C TYR A 824 3.86 26.30 6.12
N ILE A 825 2.76 25.82 6.72
CA ILE A 825 2.71 24.45 7.29
C ILE A 825 3.04 23.44 6.19
N LEU A 826 2.55 23.64 4.97
CA LEU A 826 2.85 22.77 3.84
C LEU A 826 4.34 22.80 3.45
N ILE A 827 4.96 23.99 3.43
CA ILE A 827 6.39 24.17 3.08
C ILE A 827 7.31 23.61 4.18
N ILE A 828 6.94 23.68 5.46
CA ILE A 828 7.74 23.05 6.54
C ILE A 828 7.66 21.53 6.48
N VAL A 829 6.51 21.00 6.11
CA VAL A 829 6.26 19.56 6.03
C VAL A 829 6.95 18.96 4.79
N HIS A 830 7.14 19.76 3.75
CA HIS A 830 7.87 19.40 2.55
C HIS A 830 9.38 19.65 2.72
#